data_AF-A0A7C7EW07-F1
#
_entry.id   AF-A0A7C7EW07-F1
#
_cell.length_a   1.000
_cell.length_b   1.000
_cell.length_c   1.000
_cell.angle_alpha   90.00
_cell.angle_beta   90.00
_cell.angle_gamma   90.00
#
_symmetry.space_group_name_H-M   'P 1'
#
loop_
_entity.id
_entity.type
_entity.pdbx_description
1 polymer ?
#
loop_
_entity_poly.entity_id
_entity_poly.type
_entity_poly.pdbx_seq_one_letter_code
_entity_poly.pdbx_strand_id
1 'polypeptide(L)'
;DQDKAVINQRIGTRIHGGGSAAKRNKSLRLYARDVYGKSTFDYSFFPDKPYPSYKRLILRNSGQDYDRTFVNDASLQEAVRDLNFDTQAYSPAVTFLNGEYWGMLNIRERFDKHYLARVYGVDGDNLDLIENGVVADEGDLHTYNAMVNFATNNDLNIAANYEQLSTMMDIDNFLDYYIAEIYINNTDRPQNNMKCWRLRTDDYQADAPVGQDGRFRWLFFDTDIAFCPEDNATHNTLQRAIEHSCNASQILAALLENEGVKNRFVTRFADLINTTFVPSRIIGIINKNIQKITPEMPEHIARWKMPPSLDYWNYRINILHSFAKMRPEYQRNHLREFFDLGEDLQVTVEIPNIYQGCFKINTVNIDPEMEDDVFSHTWTGTYFSGMPLRIEAKPKQGYKFSHWEGDIESDEPVLSLTPSGDLNLTAHFELDPDAWVRIIHYWHFNDLPGDELESVEADYSVDVAGVITYPGTGAGYMDRRKHRDADPVSNLNLQMGQEPDQGAVLRVRNPSDTRELIITAPSTGFTDVFGAYATCRTSNGATLQELYYSTDGGENWTLLTQEYEVFELPDWRLQSFDLTGVAEADNNPDLMFKILFLGEQAANDSGNDRFDNLSIHGTLIRNEGPEVVCNPEYVYLIENGESLSLDCSEFFSDPDGDELRYGVRSSRQDFVELTLEGNLLEISGLRRGDTRISISAADGQNPPASLSFQCLIYPEAYPLAQDDFSFGEWDAATPELQYPPHMLFLQSDTDDPDADYPLNYAYYIAPDDYHADDAESIGFPYQLTGRSRLNGLGQDGISFINTGRGRDLGGALVALNTVGVDAASLSWLAGTLLKNKREYGLQVQYRVGIEDEFQLLNSPQAYQVGVDGEVQHFLPFALPDELLNQEYLQLLFRYHHIDGGSGKRAMLRLDDILISTEVDDFPIKLAYISLKNNEDNQIVLSWESWLENGLQSFLVYRNDSEDFSSADRISPHIAAVVADRGASYQFVDDQLLHDGLYYYWVEAILSSDERKAYGPYCYFWDSSLGEPAPAPNATSLGNIYPNPFKNQLYIPYSLAKDEIVKIEVYNLRGQKVNTLNLGPKASGTHCATLKAQDSDGKALASGLYFIKLEAGNKTYVKKAMLIK
;
A
#
# COMPACT_ATOMS: atom_id res chain seq x y z
N ASP A 1 10.16 -25.41 2.04
CA ASP A 1 10.22 -26.47 1.01
C ASP A 1 10.33 -25.85 -0.40
N GLN A 2 11.22 -24.87 -0.60
CA GLN A 2 11.19 -23.96 -1.77
C GLN A 2 11.97 -24.46 -3.01
N ASP A 3 12.79 -25.51 -2.89
CA ASP A 3 13.69 -25.97 -3.97
C ASP A 3 13.07 -26.97 -4.97
N LYS A 4 11.74 -27.19 -4.93
CA LYS A 4 11.04 -28.12 -5.82
C LYS A 4 10.47 -27.39 -7.05
N ALA A 5 10.88 -27.83 -8.24
CA ALA A 5 10.33 -27.32 -9.49
C ALA A 5 8.82 -27.62 -9.60
N VAL A 6 7.99 -26.56 -9.55
CA VAL A 6 6.52 -26.66 -9.62
C VAL A 6 6.02 -27.20 -10.97
N ILE A 7 6.77 -26.98 -12.05
CA ILE A 7 6.50 -27.57 -13.36
C ILE A 7 7.82 -27.90 -14.08
N ASN A 8 7.92 -29.11 -14.63
CA ASN A 8 9.05 -29.55 -15.45
C ASN A 8 8.50 -30.31 -16.66
N GLN A 9 8.61 -29.69 -17.84
CA GLN A 9 8.12 -30.29 -19.08
C GLN A 9 8.86 -29.78 -20.32
N ARG A 10 8.82 -30.57 -21.38
CA ARG A 10 9.29 -30.21 -22.72
C ARG A 10 8.20 -29.41 -23.43
N ILE A 11 8.59 -28.30 -24.06
CA ILE A 11 7.68 -27.36 -24.72
C ILE A 11 8.23 -26.93 -26.08
N GLY A 12 7.34 -26.49 -26.96
CA GLY A 12 7.72 -25.76 -28.17
C GLY A 12 7.87 -24.28 -27.86
N THR A 13 8.84 -23.62 -28.48
CA THR A 13 9.04 -22.16 -28.39
C THR A 13 9.12 -21.53 -29.77
N ARG A 14 8.69 -20.27 -29.89
CA ARG A 14 8.83 -19.44 -31.11
C ARG A 14 9.01 -17.98 -30.71
N ILE A 15 9.83 -17.21 -31.42
CA ILE A 15 9.93 -15.76 -31.20
C ILE A 15 8.55 -15.10 -31.39
N HIS A 16 8.21 -14.17 -30.49
CA HIS A 16 7.00 -13.36 -30.52
C HIS A 16 7.31 -11.90 -30.88
N GLY A 17 6.27 -11.15 -31.30
CA GLY A 17 6.34 -9.75 -31.68
C GLY A 17 6.55 -9.51 -33.18
N GLY A 18 6.13 -8.32 -33.63
CA GLY A 18 6.54 -7.72 -34.89
C GLY A 18 7.84 -6.94 -34.69
N GLY A 19 7.74 -5.65 -34.34
CA GLY A 19 8.90 -4.81 -34.04
C GLY A 19 9.73 -5.30 -32.85
N SER A 20 9.09 -5.84 -31.80
CA SER A 20 9.77 -6.34 -30.60
C SER A 20 10.63 -7.58 -30.85
N ALA A 21 10.43 -8.33 -31.94
CA ALA A 21 11.29 -9.45 -32.34
C ALA A 21 12.72 -9.02 -32.69
N ALA A 22 12.94 -7.74 -33.04
CA ALA A 22 14.28 -7.18 -33.29
C ALA A 22 15.07 -6.87 -32.00
N LYS A 23 14.40 -6.73 -30.84
CA LYS A 23 15.04 -6.39 -29.56
C LYS A 23 15.92 -7.54 -29.07
N ARG A 24 16.98 -7.25 -28.30
CA ARG A 24 17.99 -8.28 -27.93
C ARG A 24 17.40 -9.34 -27.00
N ASN A 25 16.81 -8.91 -25.88
CA ASN A 25 15.93 -9.73 -25.05
C ASN A 25 14.67 -10.08 -25.87
N LYS A 26 14.44 -11.36 -26.16
CA LYS A 26 13.38 -11.82 -27.08
C LYS A 26 12.12 -12.20 -26.32
N SER A 27 10.97 -11.69 -26.76
CA SER A 27 9.68 -12.29 -26.42
C SER A 27 9.52 -13.68 -27.06
N LEU A 28 8.91 -14.63 -26.35
CA LEU A 28 8.72 -16.02 -26.78
C LEU A 28 7.25 -16.45 -26.62
N ARG A 29 6.68 -17.12 -27.62
CA ARG A 29 5.45 -17.91 -27.48
C ARG A 29 5.83 -19.30 -26.97
N LEU A 30 5.15 -19.77 -25.93
CA LEU A 30 5.28 -21.12 -25.38
C LEU A 30 4.11 -22.00 -25.84
N TYR A 31 4.41 -23.25 -26.22
CA TYR A 31 3.44 -24.21 -26.74
C TYR A 31 3.54 -25.55 -26.03
N ALA A 32 2.46 -25.97 -25.37
CA ALA A 32 2.28 -27.35 -24.96
C ALA A 32 1.57 -28.12 -26.08
N ARG A 33 2.06 -29.33 -26.38
CA ARG A 33 1.60 -30.22 -27.46
C ARG A 33 2.04 -31.65 -27.14
N ASP A 34 1.23 -32.64 -27.47
CA ASP A 34 1.52 -34.07 -27.19
C ASP A 34 2.83 -34.55 -27.83
N VAL A 35 3.24 -33.96 -28.96
CA VAL A 35 4.53 -34.23 -29.62
C VAL A 35 5.76 -33.85 -28.77
N TYR A 36 5.59 -32.99 -27.76
CA TYR A 36 6.63 -32.64 -26.80
C TYR A 36 6.48 -33.41 -25.48
N GLY A 37 5.26 -33.84 -25.13
CA GLY A 37 4.94 -34.55 -23.90
C GLY A 37 3.49 -34.29 -23.49
N LYS A 38 3.26 -33.24 -22.70
CA LYS A 38 1.91 -32.78 -22.33
C LYS A 38 1.34 -31.83 -23.39
N SER A 39 0.03 -31.90 -23.61
CA SER A 39 -0.75 -30.95 -24.43
C SER A 39 -1.04 -29.62 -23.73
N THR A 40 -0.79 -29.54 -22.42
CA THR A 40 -1.10 -28.39 -21.55
C THR A 40 0.03 -28.08 -20.55
N PHE A 41 0.06 -26.84 -20.08
CA PHE A 41 0.78 -26.38 -18.90
C PHE A 41 -0.17 -26.45 -17.70
N ASP A 42 -0.12 -27.54 -16.94
CA ASP A 42 -0.99 -27.77 -15.77
C ASP A 42 -0.41 -27.06 -14.54
N TYR A 43 -0.59 -25.74 -14.48
CA TYR A 43 -0.17 -24.89 -13.37
C TYR A 43 -0.96 -23.56 -13.40
N SER A 44 -1.35 -23.04 -12.24
CA SER A 44 -2.01 -21.74 -12.09
C SER A 44 -1.00 -20.60 -12.15
N PHE A 45 -0.70 -20.10 -13.36
CA PHE A 45 0.28 -19.03 -13.57
C PHE A 45 -0.16 -17.65 -13.07
N PHE A 46 -1.47 -17.44 -12.89
CA PHE A 46 -2.09 -16.17 -12.52
C PHE A 46 -3.02 -16.44 -11.33
N PRO A 47 -2.64 -16.04 -10.09
CA PRO A 47 -3.41 -16.34 -8.88
C PRO A 47 -4.84 -15.76 -8.89
N ASP A 48 -5.05 -14.67 -9.63
CA ASP A 48 -6.34 -13.99 -9.80
C ASP A 48 -7.28 -14.66 -10.82
N LYS A 49 -6.85 -15.75 -11.48
CA LYS A 49 -7.64 -16.44 -12.52
C LYS A 49 -8.00 -17.86 -12.09
N PRO A 50 -9.25 -18.32 -12.29
CA PRO A 50 -9.72 -19.64 -11.85
C PRO A 50 -9.22 -20.81 -12.71
N TYR A 51 -8.24 -20.60 -13.59
CA TYR A 51 -7.82 -21.58 -14.60
C TYR A 51 -6.56 -22.35 -14.15
N PRO A 52 -6.65 -23.67 -13.89
CA PRO A 52 -5.50 -24.47 -13.44
C PRO A 52 -4.60 -24.96 -14.60
N SER A 53 -4.95 -24.67 -15.85
CA SER A 53 -4.22 -25.22 -17.01
C SER A 53 -4.33 -24.32 -18.25
N TYR A 54 -3.24 -24.26 -19.02
CA TYR A 54 -3.06 -23.37 -20.17
C TYR A 54 -2.52 -24.16 -21.37
N LYS A 55 -2.91 -23.82 -22.61
CA LYS A 55 -2.38 -24.49 -23.82
C LYS A 55 -1.21 -23.75 -24.46
N ARG A 56 -1.22 -22.42 -24.34
CA ARG A 56 -0.20 -21.50 -24.86
C ARG A 56 -0.06 -20.32 -23.90
N LEU A 57 1.16 -19.81 -23.80
CA LEU A 57 1.51 -18.62 -23.02
C LEU A 57 2.49 -17.76 -23.84
N ILE A 58 2.69 -16.51 -23.42
CA ILE A 58 3.75 -15.64 -23.93
C ILE A 58 4.69 -15.31 -22.77
N LEU A 59 6.00 -15.37 -23.00
CA LEU A 59 6.99 -14.65 -22.22
C LEU A 59 7.28 -13.35 -22.96
N ARG A 60 6.75 -12.23 -22.48
CA ARG A 60 6.85 -10.90 -23.11
C ARG A 60 8.02 -10.13 -22.50
N ASN A 61 8.77 -9.42 -23.33
CA ASN A 61 9.85 -8.50 -22.93
C ASN A 61 9.33 -7.06 -22.70
N SER A 62 8.03 -6.90 -22.45
CA SER A 62 7.32 -5.60 -22.42
C SER A 62 7.41 -4.77 -23.71
N GLY A 63 7.66 -5.40 -24.87
CA GLY A 63 7.41 -4.81 -26.20
C GLY A 63 8.26 -3.58 -26.52
N GLN A 64 7.62 -2.40 -26.59
CA GLN A 64 8.26 -1.09 -26.77
C GLN A 64 8.56 -0.37 -25.44
N ASP A 65 8.09 -0.89 -24.30
CA ASP A 65 8.46 -0.47 -22.93
C ASP A 65 9.71 -1.23 -22.40
N TYR A 66 10.28 -2.14 -23.20
CA TYR A 66 11.46 -2.95 -22.88
C TYR A 66 12.76 -2.17 -22.57
N ASP A 67 12.86 -0.87 -22.92
CA ASP A 67 13.98 0.01 -22.58
C ASP A 67 13.58 1.13 -21.61
N ARG A 68 12.39 1.02 -21.02
CA ARG A 68 11.76 1.98 -20.13
C ARG A 68 11.37 1.28 -18.83
N THR A 69 10.08 1.09 -18.53
CA THR A 69 9.59 0.73 -17.19
C THR A 69 9.41 -0.76 -16.95
N PHE A 70 9.28 -1.56 -18.02
CA PHE A 70 8.85 -2.96 -18.05
C PHE A 70 7.41 -3.26 -17.57
N VAL A 71 6.70 -2.34 -16.92
CA VAL A 71 5.40 -2.59 -16.30
C VAL A 71 4.22 -1.93 -17.00
N ASN A 72 4.44 -1.05 -17.99
CA ASN A 72 3.39 -0.18 -18.52
C ASN A 72 2.15 -0.97 -19.00
N ASP A 73 2.34 -1.94 -19.89
CA ASP A 73 1.29 -2.85 -20.37
C ASP A 73 0.79 -3.85 -19.30
N ALA A 74 1.45 -3.99 -18.15
CA ALA A 74 0.91 -4.77 -17.03
C ALA A 74 -0.07 -3.93 -16.22
N SER A 75 0.38 -2.74 -15.81
CA SER A 75 -0.39 -1.81 -15.00
C SER A 75 -1.63 -1.30 -15.72
N LEU A 76 -1.58 -1.05 -17.03
CA LEU A 76 -2.76 -0.64 -17.80
C LEU A 76 -3.79 -1.77 -17.95
N GLN A 77 -3.34 -3.02 -18.17
CA GLN A 77 -4.22 -4.20 -18.19
C GLN A 77 -4.89 -4.43 -16.83
N GLU A 78 -4.15 -4.27 -15.72
CA GLU A 78 -4.70 -4.37 -14.36
C GLU A 78 -5.67 -3.21 -14.05
N ALA A 79 -5.37 -1.99 -14.51
CA ALA A 79 -6.21 -0.81 -14.26
C ALA A 79 -7.61 -0.91 -14.87
N VAL A 80 -7.75 -1.47 -16.07
CA VAL A 80 -9.04 -1.57 -16.81
C VAL A 80 -9.68 -2.97 -16.78
N ARG A 81 -9.17 -3.88 -15.94
CA ARG A 81 -9.58 -5.29 -15.90
C ARG A 81 -11.08 -5.53 -15.64
N ASP A 82 -11.75 -4.55 -15.02
CA ASP A 82 -13.14 -4.60 -14.56
C ASP A 82 -14.13 -3.96 -15.56
N LEU A 83 -13.65 -3.58 -16.76
CA LEU A 83 -14.48 -3.06 -17.86
C LEU A 83 -15.06 -4.18 -18.73
N ASN A 84 -15.98 -3.85 -19.64
CA ASN A 84 -16.73 -4.82 -20.46
C ASN A 84 -15.91 -5.53 -21.57
N PHE A 85 -14.60 -5.74 -21.40
CA PHE A 85 -13.72 -6.38 -22.38
C PHE A 85 -12.59 -7.21 -21.72
N ASP A 86 -12.07 -8.19 -22.46
CA ASP A 86 -10.99 -9.05 -21.95
C ASP A 86 -9.64 -8.32 -21.86
N THR A 87 -8.95 -8.56 -20.75
CA THR A 87 -7.57 -8.13 -20.48
C THR A 87 -6.62 -9.33 -20.40
N GLN A 88 -5.31 -9.09 -20.58
CA GLN A 88 -4.27 -10.13 -20.52
C GLN A 88 -3.62 -10.20 -19.12
N ALA A 89 -3.86 -11.29 -18.38
CA ALA A 89 -3.23 -11.52 -17.09
C ALA A 89 -1.68 -11.50 -17.15
N TYR A 90 -1.05 -11.11 -16.05
CA TYR A 90 0.37 -10.78 -15.93
C TYR A 90 1.02 -11.48 -14.74
N SER A 91 2.24 -11.99 -14.95
CA SER A 91 3.12 -12.42 -13.87
C SER A 91 4.60 -12.21 -14.25
N PRO A 92 5.42 -11.49 -13.47
CA PRO A 92 6.84 -11.30 -13.77
C PRO A 92 7.62 -12.61 -13.56
N ALA A 93 8.68 -12.82 -14.35
CA ALA A 93 9.50 -14.02 -14.27
C ALA A 93 10.99 -13.72 -14.52
N VAL A 94 11.84 -14.18 -13.60
CA VAL A 94 13.28 -14.29 -13.82
C VAL A 94 13.52 -15.45 -14.78
N THR A 95 14.15 -15.21 -15.93
CA THR A 95 14.33 -16.25 -16.96
C THR A 95 15.77 -16.66 -17.14
N PHE A 96 15.99 -17.96 -17.34
CA PHE A 96 17.27 -18.56 -17.67
C PHE A 96 17.16 -19.33 -18.98
N LEU A 97 18.10 -19.10 -19.89
CA LEU A 97 18.15 -19.78 -21.20
C LEU A 97 19.46 -20.56 -21.30
N ASN A 98 19.38 -21.88 -21.46
CA ASN A 98 20.53 -22.79 -21.43
C ASN A 98 21.39 -22.69 -20.14
N GLY A 99 20.79 -22.29 -19.02
CA GLY A 99 21.47 -22.08 -17.73
C GLY A 99 22.14 -20.71 -17.60
N GLU A 100 22.13 -19.88 -18.64
CA GLU A 100 22.56 -18.48 -18.57
C GLU A 100 21.40 -17.60 -18.10
N TYR A 101 21.65 -16.69 -17.15
CA TYR A 101 20.69 -15.65 -16.78
C TYR A 101 20.29 -14.86 -18.03
N TRP A 102 19.00 -14.87 -18.36
CA TRP A 102 18.46 -14.25 -19.58
C TRP A 102 17.75 -12.92 -19.30
N GLY A 103 17.57 -12.53 -18.03
CA GLY A 103 16.84 -11.33 -17.64
C GLY A 103 15.38 -11.59 -17.30
N MET A 104 14.68 -10.51 -16.93
CA MET A 104 13.23 -10.55 -16.74
C MET A 104 12.50 -10.69 -18.08
N LEU A 105 11.45 -11.48 -18.04
CA LEU A 105 10.32 -11.47 -18.97
C LEU A 105 9.04 -11.51 -18.12
N ASN A 106 7.87 -11.26 -18.70
CA ASN A 106 6.60 -11.49 -18.02
C ASN A 106 5.76 -12.55 -18.74
N ILE A 107 5.20 -13.47 -17.96
CA ILE A 107 4.23 -14.46 -18.40
C ILE A 107 2.93 -13.71 -18.68
N ARG A 108 2.37 -13.94 -19.86
CA ARG A 108 1.10 -13.39 -20.33
C ARG A 108 0.22 -14.46 -20.92
N GLU A 109 -1.07 -14.27 -20.77
CA GLU A 109 -2.07 -14.96 -21.58
C GLU A 109 -1.92 -14.59 -23.06
N ARG A 110 -2.45 -15.43 -23.95
CA ARG A 110 -2.45 -15.18 -25.39
C ARG A 110 -3.86 -15.22 -25.93
N PHE A 111 -4.36 -14.07 -26.40
CA PHE A 111 -5.55 -14.05 -27.25
C PHE A 111 -5.30 -14.85 -28.54
N ASP A 112 -5.86 -16.05 -28.54
CA ASP A 112 -6.06 -16.95 -29.67
C ASP A 112 -7.22 -17.90 -29.33
N LYS A 113 -7.61 -18.77 -30.26
CA LYS A 113 -8.73 -19.68 -30.05
C LYS A 113 -8.68 -20.58 -28.81
N HIS A 114 -7.50 -20.90 -28.27
CA HIS A 114 -7.41 -21.69 -27.03
C HIS A 114 -7.67 -20.86 -25.77
N TYR A 115 -7.42 -19.55 -25.81
CA TYR A 115 -7.87 -18.63 -24.76
C TYR A 115 -9.40 -18.51 -24.81
N LEU A 116 -9.96 -18.22 -25.99
CA LEU A 116 -11.41 -18.04 -26.16
C LEU A 116 -12.19 -19.30 -25.75
N ALA A 117 -11.76 -20.48 -26.22
CA ALA A 117 -12.37 -21.76 -25.83
C ALA A 117 -12.32 -22.05 -24.33
N ARG A 118 -11.25 -21.62 -23.64
CA ARG A 118 -11.08 -21.84 -22.19
C ARG A 118 -11.88 -20.83 -21.35
N VAL A 119 -11.98 -19.57 -21.79
CA VAL A 119 -12.66 -18.50 -21.05
C VAL A 119 -14.18 -18.56 -21.27
N TYR A 120 -14.62 -18.76 -22.50
CA TYR A 120 -16.04 -18.70 -22.90
C TYR A 120 -16.69 -20.07 -23.13
N GLY A 121 -15.94 -21.17 -22.98
CA GLY A 121 -16.46 -22.53 -23.21
C GLY A 121 -16.82 -22.86 -24.66
N VAL A 122 -16.33 -22.06 -25.62
CA VAL A 122 -16.66 -22.16 -27.05
C VAL A 122 -15.79 -23.16 -27.82
N ASP A 123 -16.27 -23.63 -28.97
CA ASP A 123 -15.42 -24.35 -29.92
C ASP A 123 -14.42 -23.38 -30.58
N GLY A 124 -13.14 -23.55 -30.24
CA GLY A 124 -12.03 -22.77 -30.77
C GLY A 124 -11.87 -22.86 -32.29
N ASP A 125 -12.35 -23.93 -32.95
CA ASP A 125 -12.27 -24.08 -34.40
C ASP A 125 -13.51 -23.51 -35.13
N ASN A 126 -14.52 -23.00 -34.41
CA ASN A 126 -15.76 -22.42 -34.95
C ASN A 126 -15.95 -20.91 -34.60
N LEU A 127 -14.91 -20.11 -34.77
CA LEU A 127 -14.95 -18.67 -34.45
C LEU A 127 -14.37 -17.80 -35.57
N ASP A 128 -14.78 -16.54 -35.60
CA ASP A 128 -14.09 -15.47 -36.32
C ASP A 128 -13.22 -14.71 -35.33
N LEU A 129 -11.91 -14.61 -35.59
CA LEU A 129 -10.96 -13.78 -34.82
C LEU A 129 -10.23 -12.85 -35.79
N ILE A 130 -10.54 -11.56 -35.72
CA ILE A 130 -10.15 -10.55 -36.70
C ILE A 130 -9.09 -9.62 -36.09
N GLU A 131 -7.91 -9.56 -36.71
CA GLU A 131 -6.82 -8.63 -36.37
C GLU A 131 -6.86 -7.41 -37.31
N ASN A 132 -6.76 -6.21 -36.74
CA ASN A 132 -6.75 -4.91 -37.43
C ASN A 132 -7.95 -4.63 -38.36
N GLY A 133 -9.04 -5.41 -38.25
CA GLY A 133 -10.22 -5.31 -39.12
C GLY A 133 -9.99 -5.78 -40.56
N VAL A 134 -8.83 -6.36 -40.87
CA VAL A 134 -8.41 -6.70 -42.25
C VAL A 134 -7.77 -8.09 -42.40
N VAL A 135 -7.44 -8.77 -41.30
CA VAL A 135 -6.90 -10.13 -41.31
C VAL A 135 -7.77 -11.02 -40.41
N ALA A 136 -8.17 -12.19 -40.88
CA ALA A 136 -8.71 -13.24 -40.01
C ALA A 136 -7.57 -14.14 -39.53
N ASP A 137 -7.29 -14.09 -38.22
CA ASP A 137 -6.37 -15.01 -37.51
C ASP A 137 -6.97 -16.43 -37.46
N GLU A 138 -8.28 -16.51 -37.30
CA GLU A 138 -9.13 -17.70 -37.38
C GLU A 138 -10.47 -17.27 -38.04
N GLY A 139 -11.13 -18.16 -38.78
CA GLY A 139 -12.40 -17.83 -39.48
C GLY A 139 -12.23 -16.99 -40.75
N ASP A 140 -13.12 -16.02 -40.97
CA ASP A 140 -13.10 -15.13 -42.14
C ASP A 140 -13.77 -13.76 -41.85
N LEU A 141 -13.65 -12.82 -42.81
CA LEU A 141 -14.08 -11.43 -42.66
C LEU A 141 -15.53 -11.16 -43.09
N HIS A 142 -16.32 -12.17 -43.49
CA HIS A 142 -17.62 -11.95 -44.13
C HIS A 142 -18.60 -11.18 -43.24
N THR A 143 -18.89 -11.70 -42.05
CA THR A 143 -19.84 -11.09 -41.12
C THR A 143 -19.28 -9.80 -40.49
N TYR A 144 -17.97 -9.70 -40.29
CA TYR A 144 -17.32 -8.46 -39.84
C TYR A 144 -17.54 -7.33 -40.85
N ASN A 145 -17.29 -7.58 -42.13
CA ASN A 145 -17.53 -6.61 -43.20
C ASN A 145 -19.02 -6.29 -43.35
N ALA A 146 -19.92 -7.25 -43.15
CA ALA A 146 -21.37 -7.00 -43.15
C ALA A 146 -21.79 -6.04 -42.02
N MET A 147 -21.27 -6.26 -40.79
CA MET A 147 -21.50 -5.38 -39.64
C MET A 147 -20.94 -3.96 -39.87
N VAL A 148 -19.70 -3.84 -40.34
CA VAL A 148 -19.09 -2.52 -40.68
C VAL A 148 -19.95 -1.80 -41.74
N ASN A 149 -20.31 -2.48 -42.83
CA ASN A 149 -21.15 -1.91 -43.87
C ASN A 149 -22.54 -1.52 -43.36
N PHE A 150 -23.12 -2.30 -42.44
CA PHE A 150 -24.40 -1.97 -41.83
C PHE A 150 -24.31 -0.70 -40.98
N ALA A 151 -23.35 -0.64 -40.05
CA ALA A 151 -23.14 0.51 -39.16
C ALA A 151 -22.87 1.82 -39.93
N THR A 152 -22.13 1.75 -41.04
CA THR A 152 -21.68 2.94 -41.79
C THR A 152 -22.61 3.41 -42.91
N ASN A 153 -23.64 2.63 -43.26
CA ASN A 153 -24.57 2.97 -44.35
C ASN A 153 -26.04 3.06 -43.90
N ASN A 154 -26.32 2.97 -42.59
CA ASN A 154 -27.67 3.12 -42.03
C ASN A 154 -27.65 4.19 -40.93
N ASP A 155 -28.70 5.00 -40.87
CA ASP A 155 -28.88 6.00 -39.80
C ASP A 155 -29.19 5.28 -38.47
N LEU A 156 -28.27 5.38 -37.52
CA LEU A 156 -28.39 4.75 -36.20
C LEU A 156 -29.27 5.55 -35.22
N ASN A 157 -29.80 6.70 -35.61
CA ASN A 157 -30.89 7.37 -34.88
C ASN A 157 -32.24 6.63 -35.04
N ILE A 158 -32.36 5.76 -36.05
CA ILE A 158 -33.53 4.91 -36.22
C ILE A 158 -33.41 3.69 -35.29
N ALA A 159 -34.30 3.57 -34.32
CA ALA A 159 -34.27 2.51 -33.29
C ALA A 159 -34.07 1.10 -33.87
N ALA A 160 -34.81 0.73 -34.92
CA ALA A 160 -34.67 -0.58 -35.56
C ALA A 160 -33.28 -0.84 -36.18
N ASN A 161 -32.58 0.20 -36.64
CA ASN A 161 -31.20 0.06 -37.13
C ASN A 161 -30.22 -0.11 -35.96
N TYR A 162 -30.41 0.64 -34.87
CA TYR A 162 -29.61 0.49 -33.66
C TYR A 162 -29.79 -0.90 -33.01
N GLU A 163 -31.03 -1.38 -32.90
CA GLU A 163 -31.37 -2.73 -32.44
C GLU A 163 -30.70 -3.79 -33.34
N GLN A 164 -30.81 -3.66 -34.67
CA GLN A 164 -30.16 -4.57 -35.61
C GLN A 164 -28.63 -4.59 -35.46
N LEU A 165 -27.98 -3.43 -35.28
CA LEU A 165 -26.53 -3.38 -35.02
C LEU A 165 -26.17 -4.02 -33.68
N SER A 166 -27.01 -3.86 -32.66
CA SER A 166 -26.85 -4.48 -31.33
C SER A 166 -26.91 -6.02 -31.37
N THR A 167 -27.52 -6.62 -32.40
CA THR A 167 -27.46 -8.08 -32.64
C THR A 167 -26.16 -8.55 -33.34
N MET A 168 -25.39 -7.63 -33.92
CA MET A 168 -24.14 -7.93 -34.63
C MET A 168 -22.89 -7.69 -33.77
N MET A 169 -22.93 -6.71 -32.87
CA MET A 169 -21.83 -6.37 -31.97
C MET A 169 -22.29 -6.08 -30.55
N ASP A 170 -21.40 -6.34 -29.61
CA ASP A 170 -21.56 -5.91 -28.24
C ASP A 170 -21.12 -4.43 -28.14
N ILE A 171 -22.09 -3.51 -28.21
CA ILE A 171 -21.84 -2.06 -28.22
C ILE A 171 -21.18 -1.60 -26.91
N ASP A 172 -21.52 -2.23 -25.79
CA ASP A 172 -21.04 -1.84 -24.46
C ASP A 172 -19.55 -2.16 -24.31
N ASN A 173 -19.17 -3.38 -24.71
CA ASN A 173 -17.78 -3.80 -24.89
C ASN A 173 -17.01 -2.84 -25.82
N PHE A 174 -17.60 -2.43 -26.94
CA PHE A 174 -16.96 -1.54 -27.91
C PHE A 174 -16.73 -0.12 -27.37
N LEU A 175 -17.72 0.45 -26.67
CA LEU A 175 -17.60 1.79 -26.09
C LEU A 175 -16.57 1.81 -24.95
N ASP A 176 -16.63 0.87 -24.01
CA ASP A 176 -15.63 0.77 -22.93
C ASP A 176 -14.21 0.57 -23.51
N TYR A 177 -14.06 -0.30 -24.51
CA TYR A 177 -12.79 -0.53 -25.20
C TYR A 177 -12.22 0.79 -25.78
N TYR A 178 -13.04 1.58 -26.46
CA TYR A 178 -12.61 2.86 -27.01
C TYR A 178 -12.34 3.92 -25.94
N ILE A 179 -13.13 3.99 -24.86
CA ILE A 179 -12.88 4.90 -23.73
C ILE A 179 -11.51 4.61 -23.11
N ALA A 180 -11.18 3.34 -22.88
CA ALA A 180 -9.88 2.93 -22.37
C ALA A 180 -8.73 3.35 -23.30
N GLU A 181 -8.78 2.98 -24.59
CA GLU A 181 -7.74 3.29 -25.57
C GLU A 181 -7.52 4.81 -25.78
N ILE A 182 -8.61 5.59 -25.72
CA ILE A 182 -8.57 7.06 -25.77
C ILE A 182 -7.94 7.62 -24.49
N TYR A 183 -8.39 7.18 -23.30
CA TYR A 183 -7.89 7.70 -22.04
C TYR A 183 -6.39 7.44 -21.88
N ILE A 184 -5.92 6.22 -22.13
CA ILE A 184 -4.51 5.84 -22.00
C ILE A 184 -3.59 6.49 -23.05
N ASN A 185 -4.18 7.19 -24.02
CA ASN A 185 -3.50 7.78 -25.16
C ASN A 185 -2.68 6.75 -25.98
N ASN A 186 -3.33 5.68 -26.43
CA ASN A 186 -2.70 4.71 -27.31
C ASN A 186 -2.73 5.19 -28.77
N THR A 187 -1.64 5.80 -29.24
CA THR A 187 -1.59 6.48 -30.56
C THR A 187 -1.42 5.55 -31.76
N ASP A 188 -1.09 4.27 -31.59
CA ASP A 188 -1.07 3.27 -32.69
C ASP A 188 -2.49 2.77 -33.05
N ARG A 189 -3.44 2.96 -32.13
CA ARG A 189 -4.89 2.90 -32.38
C ARG A 189 -5.33 4.12 -33.21
N PRO A 190 -6.44 4.06 -33.95
CA PRO A 190 -7.45 2.98 -34.00
C PRO A 190 -7.15 1.85 -35.00
N GLN A 191 -6.13 1.96 -35.85
CA GLN A 191 -5.90 1.05 -36.98
C GLN A 191 -5.04 -0.19 -36.69
N ASN A 192 -4.08 -0.11 -35.76
CA ASN A 192 -3.15 -1.22 -35.47
C ASN A 192 -3.39 -1.79 -34.06
N ASN A 193 -3.61 -3.10 -33.96
CA ASN A 193 -3.70 -3.96 -32.78
C ASN A 193 -4.63 -3.41 -31.67
N MET A 194 -5.95 -3.61 -31.61
CA MET A 194 -7.01 -4.33 -32.36
C MET A 194 -6.94 -5.85 -32.61
N LYS A 195 -7.83 -6.54 -31.88
CA LYS A 195 -8.44 -7.83 -32.20
C LYS A 195 -9.91 -7.74 -31.80
N CYS A 196 -10.80 -8.28 -32.62
CA CYS A 196 -12.16 -8.58 -32.21
C CYS A 196 -12.54 -10.01 -32.62
N TRP A 197 -13.51 -10.60 -31.93
CA TRP A 197 -13.90 -11.98 -32.15
C TRP A 197 -15.40 -12.19 -32.00
N ARG A 198 -15.91 -13.29 -32.56
CA ARG A 198 -17.25 -13.84 -32.26
C ARG A 198 -17.26 -15.36 -32.40
N LEU A 199 -18.19 -16.01 -31.71
CA LEU A 199 -18.63 -17.36 -32.08
C LEU A 199 -19.38 -17.33 -33.42
N ARG A 200 -19.20 -18.35 -34.27
CA ARG A 200 -19.98 -18.49 -35.50
C ARG A 200 -21.31 -19.17 -35.21
N THR A 201 -22.37 -18.36 -35.16
CA THR A 201 -23.78 -18.79 -35.10
C THR A 201 -24.50 -18.46 -36.41
N ASP A 202 -25.64 -19.13 -36.66
CA ASP A 202 -26.52 -18.82 -37.80
C ASP A 202 -27.25 -17.49 -37.58
N ASP A 203 -27.75 -17.25 -36.36
CA ASP A 203 -28.45 -16.04 -35.91
C ASP A 203 -27.97 -15.62 -34.49
N TYR A 204 -28.29 -14.39 -34.08
CA TYR A 204 -28.06 -13.88 -32.71
C TYR A 204 -28.88 -14.67 -31.67
N GLN A 205 -28.24 -15.05 -30.55
CA GLN A 205 -28.87 -15.83 -29.48
C GLN A 205 -28.96 -14.98 -28.20
N ALA A 206 -30.12 -14.36 -27.94
CA ALA A 206 -30.30 -13.39 -26.85
C ALA A 206 -30.09 -13.99 -25.44
N ASP A 207 -30.50 -15.24 -25.22
CA ASP A 207 -30.39 -15.94 -23.93
C ASP A 207 -29.10 -16.76 -23.79
N ALA A 208 -28.16 -16.66 -24.74
CA ALA A 208 -26.90 -17.39 -24.68
C ALA A 208 -25.92 -16.73 -23.69
N PRO A 209 -25.03 -17.52 -23.05
CA PRO A 209 -23.95 -16.97 -22.23
C PRO A 209 -23.09 -15.97 -23.01
N VAL A 210 -22.50 -15.00 -22.31
CA VAL A 210 -21.59 -14.00 -22.90
C VAL A 210 -20.53 -14.70 -23.75
N GLY A 211 -20.27 -14.16 -24.96
CA GLY A 211 -19.35 -14.77 -25.93
C GLY A 211 -19.94 -15.90 -26.79
N GLN A 212 -21.10 -16.46 -26.43
CA GLN A 212 -21.78 -17.53 -27.19
C GLN A 212 -22.95 -17.03 -28.05
N ASP A 213 -23.30 -15.76 -27.93
CA ASP A 213 -24.45 -15.12 -28.58
C ASP A 213 -24.28 -14.77 -30.07
N GLY A 214 -23.07 -14.90 -30.61
CA GLY A 214 -22.74 -14.59 -32.01
C GLY A 214 -22.32 -13.14 -32.29
N ARG A 215 -22.26 -12.26 -31.26
CA ARG A 215 -21.86 -10.85 -31.41
C ARG A 215 -20.35 -10.65 -31.41
N PHE A 216 -19.88 -9.67 -32.19
CA PHE A 216 -18.48 -9.22 -32.14
C PHE A 216 -18.12 -8.51 -30.83
N ARG A 217 -16.96 -8.86 -30.27
CA ARG A 217 -16.34 -8.27 -29.08
C ARG A 217 -14.86 -7.96 -29.30
N TRP A 218 -14.40 -6.82 -28.80
CA TRP A 218 -13.02 -6.35 -28.86
C TRP A 218 -12.23 -6.81 -27.64
N LEU A 219 -10.92 -7.02 -27.86
CA LEU A 219 -9.95 -7.52 -26.89
C LEU A 219 -8.85 -6.48 -26.68
N PHE A 220 -8.48 -6.21 -25.42
CA PHE A 220 -7.55 -5.13 -25.07
C PHE A 220 -6.12 -5.66 -24.88
N PHE A 221 -5.19 -5.26 -25.73
CA PHE A 221 -3.80 -5.73 -25.74
C PHE A 221 -2.85 -4.72 -26.40
N ASP A 222 -1.55 -4.92 -26.17
CA ASP A 222 -0.47 -4.18 -26.84
C ASP A 222 -0.43 -2.69 -26.46
N THR A 223 -0.48 -2.40 -25.16
CA THR A 223 -0.57 -1.04 -24.61
C THR A 223 0.78 -0.44 -24.21
N ASP A 224 1.91 -1.09 -24.49
CA ASP A 224 3.21 -0.68 -23.95
C ASP A 224 3.76 0.68 -24.46
N ILE A 225 3.15 1.26 -25.49
CA ILE A 225 3.41 2.65 -25.93
C ILE A 225 2.45 3.70 -25.36
N ALA A 226 1.32 3.29 -24.76
CA ALA A 226 0.39 4.19 -24.10
C ALA A 226 1.07 4.85 -22.88
N PHE A 227 0.45 5.87 -22.26
CA PHE A 227 1.00 6.52 -21.06
C PHE A 227 2.45 7.09 -21.21
N CYS A 228 2.96 7.26 -22.44
CA CYS A 228 4.35 7.65 -22.70
C CYS A 228 4.47 9.13 -23.14
N PRO A 229 4.83 10.07 -22.24
CA PRO A 229 5.19 11.44 -22.57
C PRO A 229 6.68 11.69 -22.82
N GLU A 230 6.93 12.69 -23.68
CA GLU A 230 7.57 13.95 -23.23
C GLU A 230 6.52 15.09 -23.23
N ASP A 231 5.62 15.16 -24.24
CA ASP A 231 4.50 16.14 -24.31
C ASP A 231 3.07 15.52 -24.34
N ASN A 232 2.91 14.24 -23.99
CA ASN A 232 1.82 13.42 -24.55
C ASN A 232 0.50 13.35 -23.73
N ALA A 233 0.42 13.92 -22.51
CA ALA A 233 -0.83 13.91 -21.73
C ALA A 233 -1.93 14.82 -22.32
N THR A 234 -1.51 15.84 -23.07
CA THR A 234 -2.34 16.85 -23.75
C THR A 234 -2.85 16.39 -25.12
N HIS A 235 -2.43 15.22 -25.62
CA HIS A 235 -2.79 14.78 -26.96
C HIS A 235 -4.29 14.44 -27.05
N ASN A 236 -5.01 15.05 -28.01
CA ASN A 236 -6.43 14.79 -28.25
C ASN A 236 -6.65 13.46 -28.99
N THR A 237 -6.55 12.37 -28.22
CA THR A 237 -6.75 11.00 -28.71
C THR A 237 -8.21 10.71 -29.07
N LEU A 238 -9.16 11.45 -28.50
CA LEU A 238 -10.58 11.37 -28.83
C LEU A 238 -10.82 11.79 -30.29
N GLN A 239 -10.33 12.97 -30.66
CA GLN A 239 -10.39 13.46 -32.04
C GLN A 239 -9.72 12.47 -33.01
N ARG A 240 -8.52 11.98 -32.66
CA ARG A 240 -7.81 10.95 -33.45
C ARG A 240 -8.62 9.65 -33.59
N ALA A 241 -9.31 9.20 -32.56
CA ALA A 241 -10.07 7.94 -32.59
C ALA A 241 -11.30 8.03 -33.50
N ILE A 242 -11.91 9.21 -33.63
CA ILE A 242 -13.13 9.43 -34.42
C ILE A 242 -12.80 9.84 -35.87
N GLU A 243 -11.85 10.75 -36.10
CA GLU A 243 -11.55 11.28 -37.43
C GLU A 243 -10.71 10.34 -38.33
N HIS A 244 -10.19 9.22 -37.79
CA HIS A 244 -9.36 8.31 -38.58
C HIS A 244 -10.16 7.54 -39.62
N SER A 245 -9.60 7.36 -40.82
CA SER A 245 -10.25 6.70 -41.96
C SER A 245 -10.27 5.15 -41.90
N CYS A 246 -10.42 4.54 -40.72
CA CYS A 246 -10.50 3.08 -40.58
C CYS A 246 -11.90 2.60 -40.14
N ASN A 247 -12.25 1.34 -40.45
CA ASN A 247 -13.57 0.76 -40.19
C ASN A 247 -14.06 0.96 -38.75
N ALA A 248 -13.18 0.80 -37.76
CA ALA A 248 -13.56 0.88 -36.35
C ALA A 248 -13.84 2.33 -35.91
N SER A 249 -13.08 3.31 -36.42
CA SER A 249 -13.41 4.73 -36.26
C SER A 249 -14.72 5.12 -36.92
N GLN A 250 -15.03 4.56 -38.09
CA GLN A 250 -16.29 4.82 -38.78
C GLN A 250 -17.50 4.25 -38.02
N ILE A 251 -17.35 3.07 -37.38
CA ILE A 251 -18.37 2.53 -36.47
C ILE A 251 -18.55 3.45 -35.26
N LEU A 252 -17.46 3.90 -34.63
CA LEU A 252 -17.53 4.81 -33.48
C LEU A 252 -18.19 6.15 -33.86
N ALA A 253 -17.82 6.74 -35.01
CA ALA A 253 -18.42 7.97 -35.50
C ALA A 253 -19.93 7.80 -35.74
N ALA A 254 -20.36 6.76 -36.45
CA ALA A 254 -21.77 6.48 -36.71
C ALA A 254 -22.57 6.22 -35.42
N LEU A 255 -21.97 5.55 -34.43
CA LEU A 255 -22.58 5.37 -33.11
C LEU A 255 -22.75 6.70 -32.38
N LEU A 256 -21.77 7.60 -32.42
CA LEU A 256 -21.80 8.91 -31.76
C LEU A 256 -22.70 9.94 -32.47
N GLU A 257 -23.18 9.67 -33.68
CA GLU A 257 -24.26 10.44 -34.32
C GLU A 257 -25.63 10.19 -33.66
N ASN A 258 -25.79 9.12 -32.87
CA ASN A 258 -26.99 8.89 -32.07
C ASN A 258 -26.86 9.61 -30.71
N GLU A 259 -27.75 10.57 -30.44
CA GLU A 259 -27.75 11.37 -29.20
C GLU A 259 -27.73 10.52 -27.91
N GLY A 260 -28.47 9.40 -27.86
CA GLY A 260 -28.49 8.52 -26.70
C GLY A 260 -27.16 7.81 -26.48
N VAL A 261 -26.51 7.37 -27.56
CA VAL A 261 -25.19 6.71 -27.52
C VAL A 261 -24.08 7.73 -27.23
N LYS A 262 -24.13 8.93 -27.82
CA LYS A 262 -23.25 10.06 -27.49
C LYS A 262 -23.31 10.39 -26.01
N ASN A 263 -24.52 10.56 -25.47
CA ASN A 263 -24.70 10.91 -24.06
C ASN A 263 -24.16 9.80 -23.16
N ARG A 264 -24.47 8.54 -23.48
CA ARG A 264 -23.94 7.35 -22.80
C ARG A 264 -22.41 7.25 -22.85
N PHE A 265 -21.79 7.55 -23.99
CA PHE A 265 -20.34 7.53 -24.14
C PHE A 265 -19.68 8.61 -23.27
N VAL A 266 -20.21 9.84 -23.29
CA VAL A 266 -19.70 10.96 -22.48
C VAL A 266 -19.88 10.69 -20.97
N THR A 267 -21.05 10.22 -20.54
CA THR A 267 -21.28 9.91 -19.11
C THR A 267 -20.46 8.71 -18.66
N ARG A 268 -20.35 7.64 -19.46
CA ARG A 268 -19.45 6.51 -19.17
C ARG A 268 -17.98 6.94 -19.13
N PHE A 269 -17.56 7.93 -19.92
CA PHE A 269 -16.22 8.49 -19.82
C PHE A 269 -16.01 9.22 -18.48
N ALA A 270 -16.97 10.04 -18.06
CA ALA A 270 -16.93 10.73 -16.76
C ALA A 270 -16.97 9.76 -15.57
N ASP A 271 -17.89 8.78 -15.59
CA ASP A 271 -17.99 7.65 -14.65
C ASP A 271 -16.61 7.01 -14.41
N LEU A 272 -15.89 6.67 -15.49
CA LEU A 272 -14.60 6.00 -15.42
C LEU A 272 -13.46 6.94 -15.03
N ILE A 273 -13.51 8.23 -15.37
CA ILE A 273 -12.56 9.25 -14.86
C ILE A 273 -12.70 9.42 -13.35
N ASN A 274 -13.92 9.36 -12.82
CA ASN A 274 -14.21 9.47 -11.38
C ASN A 274 -13.96 8.17 -10.59
N THR A 275 -13.62 7.05 -11.24
CA THR A 275 -13.39 5.75 -10.57
C THR A 275 -12.16 5.00 -11.11
N THR A 276 -12.31 4.26 -12.22
CA THR A 276 -11.26 3.42 -12.82
C THR A 276 -9.95 4.18 -13.07
N PHE A 277 -10.05 5.44 -13.47
CA PHE A 277 -8.92 6.28 -13.85
C PHE A 277 -8.55 7.37 -12.82
N VAL A 278 -8.98 7.24 -11.57
CA VAL A 278 -8.53 8.12 -10.48
C VAL A 278 -7.00 8.04 -10.35
N PRO A 279 -6.27 9.18 -10.26
CA PRO A 279 -4.81 9.19 -10.25
C PRO A 279 -4.16 8.32 -9.17
N SER A 280 -4.69 8.33 -7.93
CA SER A 280 -4.19 7.50 -6.83
C SER A 280 -4.29 6.01 -7.15
N ARG A 281 -5.45 5.54 -7.63
CA ARG A 281 -5.69 4.14 -8.05
C ARG A 281 -4.70 3.70 -9.13
N ILE A 282 -4.53 4.49 -10.20
CA ILE A 282 -3.58 4.16 -11.28
C ILE A 282 -2.13 4.12 -10.75
N ILE A 283 -1.72 5.11 -9.96
CA ILE A 283 -0.36 5.20 -9.40
C ILE A 283 -0.09 4.04 -8.43
N GLY A 284 -1.06 3.65 -7.61
CA GLY A 284 -0.99 2.48 -6.74
C GLY A 284 -0.74 1.19 -7.53
N ILE A 285 -1.48 0.97 -8.62
CA ILE A 285 -1.28 -0.18 -9.53
C ILE A 285 0.12 -0.15 -10.19
N ILE A 286 0.59 1.03 -10.61
CA ILE A 286 1.94 1.19 -11.18
C ILE A 286 3.01 0.83 -10.13
N ASN A 287 2.96 1.44 -8.94
CA ASN A 287 3.91 1.20 -7.85
C ASN A 287 3.93 -0.26 -7.41
N LYS A 288 2.75 -0.88 -7.23
CA LYS A 288 2.58 -2.32 -6.93
C LYS A 288 3.28 -3.21 -7.96
N ASN A 289 3.24 -2.85 -9.24
CA ASN A 289 3.91 -3.64 -10.29
C ASN A 289 5.40 -3.32 -10.43
N ILE A 290 5.84 -2.09 -10.13
CA ILE A 290 7.25 -1.72 -10.02
C ILE A 290 7.93 -2.48 -8.88
N GLN A 291 7.34 -2.45 -7.67
CA GLN A 291 7.88 -3.11 -6.47
C GLN A 291 8.17 -4.60 -6.69
N LYS A 292 7.30 -5.31 -7.43
CA LYS A 292 7.50 -6.72 -7.81
C LYS A 292 8.76 -6.98 -8.65
N ILE A 293 9.28 -5.98 -9.37
CA ILE A 293 10.43 -6.14 -10.27
C ILE A 293 11.69 -5.35 -9.84
N THR A 294 11.57 -4.42 -8.90
CA THR A 294 12.68 -3.63 -8.35
C THR A 294 13.90 -4.47 -7.93
N PRO A 295 13.76 -5.59 -7.19
CA PRO A 295 14.93 -6.36 -6.73
C PRO A 295 15.78 -6.94 -7.87
N GLU A 296 15.17 -7.21 -9.03
CA GLU A 296 15.79 -7.89 -10.17
C GLU A 296 16.24 -6.92 -11.27
N MET A 297 15.75 -5.68 -11.26
CA MET A 297 16.08 -4.67 -12.26
C MET A 297 17.60 -4.37 -12.38
N PRO A 298 18.41 -4.32 -11.30
CA PRO A 298 19.86 -4.12 -11.42
C PRO A 298 20.56 -5.17 -12.29
N GLU A 299 20.22 -6.47 -12.14
CA GLU A 299 20.80 -7.55 -12.94
C GLU A 299 20.28 -7.54 -14.39
N HIS A 300 19.01 -7.16 -14.60
CA HIS A 300 18.47 -6.96 -15.94
C HIS A 300 19.25 -5.88 -16.70
N ILE A 301 19.48 -4.72 -16.06
CA ILE A 301 20.26 -3.61 -16.60
C ILE A 301 21.74 -4.01 -16.75
N ALA A 302 22.29 -4.79 -15.82
CA ALA A 302 23.66 -5.32 -15.90
C ALA A 302 23.86 -6.11 -17.20
N ARG A 303 22.92 -7.01 -17.52
CA ARG A 303 22.92 -7.84 -18.74
C ARG A 303 22.59 -7.06 -20.01
N TRP A 304 21.44 -6.40 -20.07
CA TRP A 304 20.85 -5.92 -21.33
C TRP A 304 21.16 -4.46 -21.65
N LYS A 305 21.51 -3.64 -20.64
CA LYS A 305 21.60 -2.17 -20.74
C LYS A 305 20.29 -1.52 -21.22
N MET A 306 19.16 -2.14 -20.85
CA MET A 306 17.79 -1.72 -21.16
C MET A 306 16.93 -1.97 -19.91
N PRO A 307 16.41 -0.93 -19.24
CA PRO A 307 16.77 0.49 -19.38
C PRO A 307 18.29 0.74 -19.18
N PRO A 308 18.84 1.88 -19.65
CA PRO A 308 20.29 2.14 -19.63
C PRO A 308 20.89 2.31 -18.22
N SER A 309 20.11 2.80 -17.25
CA SER A 309 20.48 2.93 -15.83
C SER A 309 19.24 2.87 -14.93
N LEU A 310 19.44 2.71 -13.62
CA LEU A 310 18.36 2.82 -12.62
C LEU A 310 17.80 4.25 -12.57
N ASP A 311 18.64 5.28 -12.72
CA ASP A 311 18.17 6.68 -12.77
C ASP A 311 17.24 6.92 -13.96
N TYR A 312 17.56 6.37 -15.14
CA TYR A 312 16.67 6.44 -16.29
C TYR A 312 15.39 5.65 -16.06
N TRP A 313 15.47 4.48 -15.40
CA TRP A 313 14.28 3.70 -15.05
C TRP A 313 13.34 4.50 -14.13
N ASN A 314 13.86 5.09 -13.05
CA ASN A 314 13.13 5.94 -12.11
C ASN A 314 12.54 7.18 -12.80
N TYR A 315 13.31 7.83 -13.67
CA TYR A 315 12.81 8.92 -14.52
C TYR A 315 11.61 8.47 -15.40
N ARG A 316 11.68 7.28 -16.00
CA ARG A 316 10.58 6.71 -16.80
C ARG A 316 9.37 6.31 -15.94
N ILE A 317 9.55 5.93 -14.68
CA ILE A 317 8.46 5.67 -13.73
C ILE A 317 7.75 6.98 -13.36
N ASN A 318 8.51 8.02 -12.98
CA ASN A 318 7.96 9.34 -12.66
C ASN A 318 7.14 9.91 -13.83
N ILE A 319 7.60 9.66 -15.05
CA ILE A 319 6.87 9.97 -16.29
C ILE A 319 5.47 9.32 -16.36
N LEU A 320 5.30 8.07 -15.90
CA LEU A 320 3.97 7.43 -15.85
C LEU A 320 3.09 8.08 -14.77
N HIS A 321 3.67 8.42 -13.60
CA HIS A 321 2.97 9.11 -12.52
C HIS A 321 2.49 10.50 -12.96
N SER A 322 3.34 11.27 -13.66
CA SER A 322 2.97 12.57 -14.23
C SER A 322 1.83 12.44 -15.24
N PHE A 323 1.84 11.42 -16.12
CA PHE A 323 0.71 11.17 -17.03
C PHE A 323 -0.58 10.87 -16.25
N ALA A 324 -0.53 9.97 -15.27
CA ALA A 324 -1.69 9.60 -14.45
C ALA A 324 -2.31 10.80 -13.72
N LYS A 325 -1.48 11.71 -13.19
CA LYS A 325 -1.93 12.96 -12.53
C LYS A 325 -2.58 13.95 -13.51
N MET A 326 -2.00 14.15 -14.69
CA MET A 326 -2.44 15.19 -15.63
C MET A 326 -3.60 14.76 -16.55
N ARG A 327 -3.68 13.48 -16.94
CA ARG A 327 -4.61 13.02 -17.98
C ARG A 327 -6.10 13.26 -17.70
N PRO A 328 -6.63 13.14 -16.45
CA PRO A 328 -8.06 13.37 -16.18
C PRO A 328 -8.56 14.73 -16.66
N GLU A 329 -7.82 15.81 -16.36
CA GLU A 329 -8.22 17.18 -16.70
C GLU A 329 -8.18 17.41 -18.22
N TYR A 330 -7.07 17.05 -18.87
CA TYR A 330 -6.97 17.15 -20.33
C TYR A 330 -8.04 16.32 -21.05
N GLN A 331 -8.36 15.13 -20.55
CA GLN A 331 -9.39 14.30 -21.17
C GLN A 331 -10.82 14.86 -20.97
N ARG A 332 -11.12 15.48 -19.83
CA ARG A 332 -12.37 16.25 -19.65
C ARG A 332 -12.44 17.44 -20.61
N ASN A 333 -11.36 18.20 -20.74
CA ASN A 333 -11.29 19.32 -21.68
C ASN A 333 -11.50 18.86 -23.14
N HIS A 334 -10.87 17.76 -23.57
CA HIS A 334 -11.09 17.19 -24.91
C HIS A 334 -12.55 16.75 -25.15
N LEU A 335 -13.21 16.16 -24.15
CA LEU A 335 -14.64 15.80 -24.24
C LEU A 335 -15.50 17.06 -24.39
N ARG A 336 -15.23 18.08 -23.57
CA ARG A 336 -15.96 19.36 -23.58
C ARG A 336 -15.85 20.08 -24.92
N GLU A 337 -14.63 20.20 -25.45
CA GLU A 337 -14.34 20.84 -26.73
C GLU A 337 -14.90 20.06 -27.93
N PHE A 338 -14.85 18.72 -27.90
CA PHE A 338 -15.27 17.90 -29.04
C PHE A 338 -16.80 17.77 -29.15
N PHE A 339 -17.51 17.69 -28.02
CA PHE A 339 -18.97 17.49 -27.98
C PHE A 339 -19.78 18.75 -27.63
N ASP A 340 -19.14 19.91 -27.48
CA ASP A 340 -19.77 21.20 -27.08
C ASP A 340 -20.52 21.07 -25.73
N LEU A 341 -19.85 20.49 -24.73
CA LEU A 341 -20.44 20.23 -23.41
C LEU A 341 -20.34 21.47 -22.49
N GLY A 342 -21.21 21.51 -21.47
CA GLY A 342 -21.17 22.55 -20.43
C GLY A 342 -19.93 22.49 -19.54
N GLU A 343 -19.83 23.47 -18.63
CA GLU A 343 -18.77 23.53 -17.61
C GLU A 343 -18.79 22.31 -16.68
N ASP A 344 -17.66 22.06 -16.01
CA ASP A 344 -17.55 20.99 -15.00
C ASP A 344 -18.43 21.34 -13.78
N LEU A 345 -19.16 20.35 -13.26
CA LEU A 345 -19.89 20.42 -11.99
C LEU A 345 -19.49 19.25 -11.09
N GLN A 346 -19.50 19.48 -9.78
CA GLN A 346 -19.30 18.45 -8.77
C GLN A 346 -20.64 17.81 -8.38
N VAL A 347 -20.67 16.48 -8.39
CA VAL A 347 -21.75 15.68 -7.78
C VAL A 347 -21.18 15.05 -6.52
N THR A 348 -21.67 15.50 -5.38
CA THR A 348 -21.36 14.97 -4.06
C THR A 348 -22.54 14.12 -3.58
N VAL A 349 -22.27 12.88 -3.19
CA VAL A 349 -23.25 11.97 -2.60
C VAL A 349 -22.72 11.48 -1.27
N GLU A 350 -23.47 11.72 -0.20
CA GLU A 350 -23.20 11.23 1.15
C GLU A 350 -24.10 10.03 1.48
N ILE A 351 -23.53 9.03 2.14
CA ILE A 351 -24.24 7.94 2.82
C ILE A 351 -23.84 8.02 4.29
N PRO A 352 -24.71 8.52 5.20
CA PRO A 352 -24.36 8.72 6.60
C PRO A 352 -23.89 7.44 7.32
N ASN A 353 -24.34 6.27 6.87
CA ASN A 353 -23.88 4.98 7.34
C ASN A 353 -23.77 3.97 6.18
N ILE A 354 -22.54 3.70 5.75
CA ILE A 354 -22.20 2.87 4.58
C ILE A 354 -22.60 1.39 4.69
N TYR A 355 -22.93 0.92 5.90
CA TYR A 355 -23.40 -0.44 6.17
C TYR A 355 -24.91 -0.59 5.91
N GLN A 356 -25.65 0.53 5.82
CA GLN A 356 -27.09 0.54 5.55
C GLN A 356 -27.41 0.57 4.06
N GLY A 357 -26.47 1.03 3.23
CA GLY A 357 -26.66 1.16 1.79
C GLY A 357 -25.43 1.62 1.03
N CYS A 358 -25.49 1.45 -0.28
CA CYS A 358 -24.57 2.01 -1.27
C CYS A 358 -25.35 2.83 -2.30
N PHE A 359 -24.70 3.37 -3.32
CA PHE A 359 -25.43 3.97 -4.46
C PHE A 359 -24.82 3.57 -5.80
N LYS A 360 -25.58 3.77 -6.87
CA LYS A 360 -25.13 3.61 -8.24
C LYS A 360 -25.32 4.92 -8.99
N ILE A 361 -24.23 5.49 -9.51
CA ILE A 361 -24.27 6.63 -10.42
C ILE A 361 -24.04 6.15 -11.85
N ASN A 362 -25.01 6.44 -12.72
CA ASN A 362 -25.08 6.01 -14.11
C ASN A 362 -24.88 4.48 -14.27
N THR A 363 -23.66 4.08 -14.59
CA THR A 363 -23.29 2.67 -14.80
C THR A 363 -22.46 2.08 -13.65
N VAL A 364 -21.92 2.92 -12.77
CA VAL A 364 -20.95 2.56 -11.73
C VAL A 364 -21.64 2.40 -10.38
N ASN A 365 -21.43 1.26 -9.73
CA ASN A 365 -21.79 1.10 -8.32
C ASN A 365 -20.67 1.73 -7.48
N ILE A 366 -21.03 2.61 -6.53
CA ILE A 366 -20.16 3.17 -5.52
C ILE A 366 -20.55 2.49 -4.20
N ASP A 367 -19.78 1.48 -3.81
CA ASP A 367 -19.92 0.80 -2.53
C ASP A 367 -18.65 1.09 -1.69
N PRO A 368 -18.75 1.90 -0.62
CA PRO A 368 -17.60 2.26 0.20
C PRO A 368 -16.89 1.09 0.88
N GLU A 369 -17.50 -0.10 0.96
CA GLU A 369 -16.86 -1.32 1.47
C GLU A 369 -16.03 -2.08 0.41
N MET A 370 -16.18 -1.81 -0.89
CA MET A 370 -15.58 -2.64 -1.95
C MET A 370 -14.23 -2.16 -2.50
N GLU A 371 -13.70 -1.01 -2.06
CA GLU A 371 -12.33 -0.58 -2.39
C GLU A 371 -11.54 -0.23 -1.12
N ASP A 372 -10.36 -0.85 -0.95
CA ASP A 372 -9.54 -0.84 0.28
C ASP A 372 -9.06 0.55 0.78
N ASP A 373 -9.27 1.66 0.07
CA ASP A 373 -8.41 2.86 0.25
C ASP A 373 -8.98 4.28 -0.03
N VAL A 374 -10.26 4.51 -0.40
CA VAL A 374 -10.67 5.87 -0.87
C VAL A 374 -11.99 6.46 -0.36
N PHE A 375 -13.05 5.69 -0.06
CA PHE A 375 -14.36 6.31 0.20
C PHE A 375 -14.66 6.54 1.68
N SER A 376 -14.73 7.82 2.04
CA SER A 376 -15.45 8.26 3.24
C SER A 376 -16.96 8.01 3.09
N HIS A 377 -17.74 8.36 4.11
CA HIS A 377 -19.21 8.48 3.99
C HIS A 377 -19.64 9.44 2.86
N THR A 378 -18.74 10.29 2.33
CA THR A 378 -18.97 11.15 1.18
C THR A 378 -18.16 10.73 -0.05
N TRP A 379 -18.82 10.67 -1.21
CA TRP A 379 -18.24 10.51 -2.54
C TRP A 379 -18.43 11.79 -3.35
N THR A 380 -17.39 12.26 -4.07
CA THR A 380 -17.52 13.40 -5.00
C THR A 380 -16.91 13.04 -6.35
N GLY A 381 -17.63 13.32 -7.44
CA GLY A 381 -17.16 13.14 -8.81
C GLY A 381 -17.53 14.31 -9.72
N THR A 382 -16.69 14.56 -10.72
CA THR A 382 -16.89 15.67 -11.68
C THR A 382 -17.62 15.21 -12.93
N TYR A 383 -18.68 15.93 -13.31
CA TYR A 383 -19.50 15.70 -14.51
C TYR A 383 -19.66 16.98 -15.32
N PHE A 384 -20.32 16.93 -16.48
CA PHE A 384 -20.54 18.09 -17.35
C PHE A 384 -21.96 18.64 -17.21
N SER A 385 -22.08 19.97 -17.12
CA SER A 385 -23.37 20.68 -17.05
C SER A 385 -24.25 20.41 -18.27
N GLY A 386 -25.53 20.11 -18.02
CA GLY A 386 -26.51 19.75 -19.04
C GLY A 386 -26.52 18.27 -19.45
N MET A 387 -25.65 17.42 -18.88
CA MET A 387 -25.67 15.98 -19.14
C MET A 387 -26.68 15.24 -18.25
N PRO A 388 -27.41 14.23 -18.76
CA PRO A 388 -28.28 13.41 -17.95
C PRO A 388 -27.48 12.53 -16.99
N LEU A 389 -27.87 12.50 -15.71
CA LEU A 389 -27.35 11.61 -14.68
C LEU A 389 -28.48 10.74 -14.11
N ARG A 390 -28.16 9.50 -13.78
CA ARG A 390 -29.07 8.61 -13.03
C ARG A 390 -28.41 8.16 -11.74
N ILE A 391 -28.96 8.53 -10.59
CA ILE A 391 -28.43 8.16 -9.27
C ILE A 391 -29.45 7.25 -8.60
N GLU A 392 -29.03 6.07 -8.15
CA GLU A 392 -29.87 5.04 -7.55
C GLU A 392 -29.32 4.69 -6.16
N ALA A 393 -30.08 4.98 -5.11
CA ALA A 393 -29.79 4.52 -3.76
C ALA A 393 -30.10 3.02 -3.67
N LYS A 394 -29.19 2.25 -3.07
CA LYS A 394 -29.27 0.80 -2.97
C LYS A 394 -29.13 0.38 -1.51
N PRO A 395 -30.21 0.00 -0.82
CA PRO A 395 -30.10 -0.49 0.54
C PRO A 395 -29.28 -1.78 0.59
N LYS A 396 -28.52 -1.95 1.67
CA LYS A 396 -27.92 -3.24 2.02
C LYS A 396 -28.95 -4.13 2.71
N GLN A 397 -28.63 -5.40 2.88
CA GLN A 397 -29.55 -6.39 3.45
C GLN A 397 -30.04 -5.94 4.84
N GLY A 398 -31.36 -6.00 5.07
CA GLY A 398 -31.97 -5.59 6.34
C GLY A 398 -32.35 -4.11 6.46
N TYR A 399 -32.01 -3.32 5.45
CA TYR A 399 -32.36 -1.91 5.33
C TYR A 399 -33.24 -1.67 4.11
N LYS A 400 -33.89 -0.51 4.09
CA LYS A 400 -34.55 0.05 2.92
C LYS A 400 -34.09 1.50 2.75
N PHE A 401 -34.22 1.99 1.52
CA PHE A 401 -34.07 3.41 1.27
C PHE A 401 -35.19 4.20 1.98
N SER A 402 -34.83 5.29 2.66
CA SER A 402 -35.76 6.18 3.35
C SER A 402 -36.09 7.37 2.44
N HIS A 403 -35.10 8.22 2.16
CA HIS A 403 -35.24 9.42 1.31
C HIS A 403 -33.87 10.00 0.90
N TRP A 404 -33.89 10.86 -0.11
CA TRP A 404 -32.81 11.77 -0.46
C TRP A 404 -33.01 13.10 0.26
N GLU A 405 -31.95 13.65 0.85
CA GLU A 405 -31.87 15.01 1.41
C GLU A 405 -30.85 15.85 0.62
N GLY A 406 -30.99 17.17 0.60
CA GLY A 406 -29.96 18.12 0.19
C GLY A 406 -30.42 19.09 -0.89
N ASP A 407 -29.72 19.13 -2.02
CA ASP A 407 -30.16 19.90 -3.20
C ASP A 407 -31.42 19.30 -3.85
N ILE A 408 -31.76 18.03 -3.54
CA ILE A 408 -32.97 17.34 -3.98
C ILE A 408 -33.55 16.51 -2.82
N GLU A 409 -34.79 16.84 -2.45
CA GLU A 409 -35.61 16.07 -1.51
C GLU A 409 -36.48 15.06 -2.27
N SER A 410 -36.36 13.75 -2.00
CA SER A 410 -37.17 12.74 -2.68
C SER A 410 -37.22 11.37 -1.99
N ASP A 411 -38.43 10.80 -1.87
CA ASP A 411 -38.65 9.43 -1.37
C ASP A 411 -38.43 8.35 -2.46
N GLU A 412 -38.14 8.75 -3.71
CA GLU A 412 -37.87 7.82 -4.81
C GLU A 412 -36.38 7.39 -4.82
N PRO A 413 -36.04 6.09 -4.75
CA PRO A 413 -34.65 5.64 -4.69
C PRO A 413 -33.85 5.93 -5.97
N VAL A 414 -34.53 6.24 -7.08
CA VAL A 414 -33.89 6.51 -8.38
C VAL A 414 -34.16 7.95 -8.82
N LEU A 415 -33.13 8.79 -8.75
CA LEU A 415 -33.12 10.13 -9.33
C LEU A 415 -32.68 10.06 -10.80
N SER A 416 -33.40 10.77 -11.67
CA SER A 416 -33.01 10.99 -13.08
C SER A 416 -32.94 12.49 -13.34
N LEU A 417 -31.73 13.00 -13.47
CA LEU A 417 -31.41 14.43 -13.32
C LEU A 417 -30.72 14.97 -14.58
N THR A 418 -30.75 16.28 -14.76
CA THR A 418 -29.93 16.99 -15.75
C THR A 418 -29.42 18.27 -15.09
N PRO A 419 -28.42 18.17 -14.19
CA PRO A 419 -27.98 19.30 -13.40
C PRO A 419 -27.31 20.37 -14.27
N SER A 420 -27.52 21.64 -13.90
CA SER A 420 -26.91 22.81 -14.54
C SER A 420 -25.78 23.43 -13.72
N GLY A 421 -25.49 22.87 -12.54
CA GLY A 421 -24.47 23.30 -11.57
C GLY A 421 -24.21 22.18 -10.56
N ASP A 422 -23.39 22.45 -9.55
CA ASP A 422 -23.04 21.48 -8.50
C ASP A 422 -24.27 20.89 -7.80
N LEU A 423 -24.15 19.65 -7.32
CA LEU A 423 -25.22 18.86 -6.74
C LEU A 423 -24.73 18.11 -5.50
N ASN A 424 -25.37 18.33 -4.36
CA ASN A 424 -25.07 17.67 -3.09
C ASN A 424 -26.31 16.89 -2.63
N LEU A 425 -26.16 15.58 -2.45
CA LEU A 425 -27.21 14.66 -2.05
C LEU A 425 -26.77 13.83 -0.85
N THR A 426 -27.71 13.51 0.03
CA THR A 426 -27.51 12.54 1.12
C THR A 426 -28.54 11.42 0.95
N ALA A 427 -28.07 10.17 0.82
CA ALA A 427 -28.92 8.99 0.76
C ALA A 427 -29.17 8.46 2.17
N HIS A 428 -30.38 8.66 2.69
CA HIS A 428 -30.78 8.10 3.97
C HIS A 428 -31.36 6.69 3.79
N PHE A 429 -30.88 5.78 4.62
CA PHE A 429 -31.39 4.42 4.72
C PHE A 429 -31.93 4.23 6.15
N GLU A 430 -32.96 3.41 6.27
CA GLU A 430 -33.51 3.03 7.57
C GLU A 430 -33.62 1.51 7.65
N LEU A 431 -33.60 0.98 8.87
CA LEU A 431 -33.90 -0.42 9.12
C LEU A 431 -35.28 -0.73 8.54
N ASP A 432 -35.35 -1.72 7.66
CA ASP A 432 -36.62 -2.18 7.13
C ASP A 432 -37.23 -3.14 8.16
N PRO A 433 -38.30 -2.76 8.89
CA PRO A 433 -38.87 -3.63 9.92
C PRO A 433 -39.41 -4.92 9.32
N ASP A 434 -39.91 -4.87 8.08
CA ASP A 434 -40.48 -6.02 7.39
C ASP A 434 -39.38 -6.91 6.78
N ALA A 435 -38.18 -6.36 6.51
CA ALA A 435 -37.04 -7.15 6.02
C ALA A 435 -36.52 -8.18 7.03
N TRP A 436 -36.90 -8.09 8.30
CA TRP A 436 -36.51 -9.05 9.35
C TRP A 436 -37.63 -9.98 9.77
N VAL A 437 -38.89 -9.71 9.39
CA VAL A 437 -39.99 -10.65 9.57
C VAL A 437 -39.80 -11.85 8.64
N ARG A 438 -39.86 -13.06 9.19
CA ARG A 438 -39.81 -14.31 8.44
C ARG A 438 -40.94 -15.22 8.84
N ILE A 439 -41.41 -16.01 7.87
CA ILE A 439 -42.11 -17.26 8.16
C ILE A 439 -41.09 -18.14 8.91
N ILE A 440 -41.43 -18.56 10.13
CA ILE A 440 -40.68 -19.56 10.90
C ILE A 440 -41.13 -20.95 10.48
N HIS A 441 -42.45 -21.16 10.35
CA HIS A 441 -43.07 -22.41 9.88
C HIS A 441 -44.29 -22.14 8.98
N TYR A 442 -44.52 -22.98 7.97
CA TYR A 442 -45.72 -22.91 7.13
C TYR A 442 -46.21 -24.30 6.69
N TRP A 443 -47.53 -24.46 6.68
CA TRP A 443 -48.26 -25.63 6.20
C TRP A 443 -49.35 -25.23 5.21
N HIS A 444 -49.27 -25.77 3.99
CA HIS A 444 -50.28 -25.67 2.92
C HIS A 444 -51.10 -26.95 2.74
N PHE A 445 -50.64 -28.10 3.25
CA PHE A 445 -51.38 -29.38 3.27
C PHE A 445 -51.76 -30.05 1.93
N ASN A 446 -51.52 -29.40 0.78
CA ASN A 446 -51.80 -29.96 -0.56
C ASN A 446 -51.16 -31.34 -0.80
N ASP A 447 -49.92 -31.51 -0.36
CA ASP A 447 -49.07 -32.68 -0.62
C ASP A 447 -49.18 -33.79 0.44
N LEU A 448 -50.10 -33.66 1.41
CA LEU A 448 -50.36 -34.70 2.42
C LEU A 448 -50.63 -36.09 1.78
N PRO A 449 -50.35 -37.21 2.48
CA PRO A 449 -50.71 -38.56 2.04
C PRO A 449 -52.21 -38.79 1.76
N GLY A 450 -52.56 -39.93 1.17
CA GLY A 450 -53.96 -40.32 0.93
C GLY A 450 -54.65 -41.02 2.09
N ASP A 451 -53.87 -41.41 3.11
CA ASP A 451 -54.26 -42.29 4.21
C ASP A 451 -54.36 -41.52 5.54
N GLU A 452 -54.54 -42.24 6.65
CA GLU A 452 -54.51 -41.73 8.01
C GLU A 452 -53.10 -41.24 8.40
N LEU A 453 -53.04 -40.12 9.14
CA LEU A 453 -51.81 -39.38 9.46
C LEU A 453 -51.58 -39.38 10.97
N GLU A 454 -50.43 -39.90 11.41
CA GLU A 454 -50.00 -39.84 12.81
C GLU A 454 -49.44 -38.45 13.17
N SER A 455 -48.71 -37.84 12.23
CA SER A 455 -48.15 -36.49 12.31
C SER A 455 -48.18 -35.79 10.94
N VAL A 456 -48.00 -34.47 10.95
CA VAL A 456 -47.85 -33.62 9.77
C VAL A 456 -46.70 -32.64 10.00
N GLU A 457 -45.57 -32.87 9.35
CA GLU A 457 -44.45 -31.93 9.29
C GLU A 457 -44.82 -30.68 8.48
N ALA A 458 -44.16 -29.56 8.75
CA ALA A 458 -44.34 -28.31 8.01
C ALA A 458 -43.80 -28.42 6.59
N ASP A 459 -44.53 -27.85 5.62
CA ASP A 459 -44.09 -27.74 4.24
C ASP A 459 -42.89 -26.78 4.10
N TYR A 460 -42.70 -25.88 5.08
CA TYR A 460 -41.50 -25.07 5.27
C TYR A 460 -41.20 -24.86 6.76
N SER A 461 -39.92 -24.87 7.15
CA SER A 461 -39.42 -24.40 8.45
C SER A 461 -38.02 -23.81 8.29
N VAL A 462 -37.66 -22.81 9.11
CA VAL A 462 -36.33 -22.16 9.03
C VAL A 462 -35.19 -23.07 9.51
N ASP A 463 -35.40 -23.79 10.62
CA ASP A 463 -34.40 -24.68 11.22
C ASP A 463 -35.05 -26.03 11.61
N VAL A 464 -35.58 -26.14 12.82
CA VAL A 464 -36.30 -27.35 13.27
C VAL A 464 -37.66 -27.44 12.59
N ALA A 465 -38.00 -28.61 12.05
CA ALA A 465 -39.30 -28.84 11.42
C ALA A 465 -40.44 -28.70 12.43
N GLY A 466 -41.39 -27.80 12.15
CA GLY A 466 -42.65 -27.74 12.90
C GLY A 466 -43.47 -29.01 12.65
N VAL A 467 -44.17 -29.52 13.67
CA VAL A 467 -44.94 -30.78 13.58
C VAL A 467 -46.31 -30.65 14.21
N ILE A 468 -47.35 -30.99 13.46
CA ILE A 468 -48.72 -31.14 13.96
C ILE A 468 -48.98 -32.61 14.33
N THR A 469 -49.56 -32.85 15.50
CA THR A 469 -50.03 -34.16 15.96
C THR A 469 -51.45 -34.06 16.52
N TYR A 470 -52.16 -35.18 16.58
CA TYR A 470 -53.54 -35.23 17.09
C TYR A 470 -53.76 -36.28 18.20
N PRO A 471 -53.05 -36.16 19.34
CA PRO A 471 -53.15 -37.10 20.45
C PRO A 471 -54.51 -37.05 21.15
N GLY A 472 -54.79 -38.11 21.91
CA GLY A 472 -55.99 -38.25 22.73
C GLY A 472 -56.56 -39.66 22.66
N THR A 473 -57.84 -39.81 23.00
CA THR A 473 -58.53 -41.11 23.01
C THR A 473 -59.67 -41.18 21.96
N GLY A 474 -60.37 -42.30 21.86
CA GLY A 474 -61.45 -42.49 20.89
C GLY A 474 -61.01 -42.70 19.44
N ALA A 475 -61.97 -42.61 18.52
CA ALA A 475 -61.82 -42.99 17.10
C ALA A 475 -61.51 -41.82 16.15
N GLY A 476 -61.05 -40.68 16.67
CA GLY A 476 -60.61 -39.54 15.87
C GLY A 476 -59.22 -39.77 15.26
N TYR A 477 -58.94 -39.11 14.13
CA TYR A 477 -57.66 -39.17 13.43
C TYR A 477 -57.51 -38.00 12.44
N MET A 478 -56.30 -37.79 11.91
CA MET A 478 -56.03 -36.82 10.85
C MET A 478 -56.00 -37.50 9.47
N ASP A 479 -56.58 -36.88 8.44
CA ASP A 479 -56.37 -37.30 7.05
C ASP A 479 -56.41 -36.11 6.06
N ARG A 480 -55.93 -36.32 4.83
CA ARG A 480 -56.04 -35.31 3.76
C ARG A 480 -57.45 -35.23 3.21
N ARG A 481 -57.96 -34.01 2.99
CA ARG A 481 -59.23 -33.78 2.29
C ARG A 481 -59.07 -32.90 1.04
N LYS A 482 -59.30 -33.50 -0.15
CA LYS A 482 -59.41 -32.78 -1.44
C LYS A 482 -60.80 -32.22 -1.72
N HIS A 483 -60.88 -31.20 -2.57
CA HIS A 483 -62.11 -30.53 -3.03
C HIS A 483 -63.23 -31.48 -3.47
N ARG A 484 -64.48 -31.17 -3.11
CA ARG A 484 -65.73 -31.71 -3.71
C ARG A 484 -66.86 -30.68 -3.57
N ASP A 485 -67.84 -30.66 -4.48
CA ASP A 485 -68.98 -29.71 -4.44
C ASP A 485 -69.72 -29.63 -3.09
N ALA A 486 -69.83 -30.76 -2.37
CA ALA A 486 -70.50 -30.87 -1.07
C ALA A 486 -69.55 -30.74 0.14
N ASP A 487 -68.26 -30.50 -0.11
CA ASP A 487 -67.17 -30.38 0.88
C ASP A 487 -66.03 -29.56 0.25
N PRO A 488 -66.28 -28.28 -0.08
CA PRO A 488 -65.33 -27.46 -0.83
C PRO A 488 -64.13 -27.07 0.04
N VAL A 489 -62.93 -27.24 -0.49
CA VAL A 489 -61.73 -26.61 0.07
C VAL A 489 -61.62 -25.17 -0.43
N SER A 490 -60.88 -24.33 0.31
CA SER A 490 -60.70 -22.94 -0.06
C SER A 490 -59.87 -22.79 -1.34
N ASN A 491 -60.28 -21.90 -2.24
CA ASN A 491 -59.47 -21.51 -3.40
C ASN A 491 -58.19 -20.74 -2.99
N LEU A 492 -58.06 -20.34 -1.72
CA LEU A 492 -56.87 -19.69 -1.16
C LEU A 492 -55.68 -20.66 -1.00
N ASN A 493 -55.88 -21.95 -1.23
CA ASN A 493 -54.85 -23.00 -1.09
C ASN A 493 -54.53 -23.70 -2.42
N LEU A 494 -54.70 -22.99 -3.55
CA LEU A 494 -54.26 -23.47 -4.86
C LEU A 494 -52.81 -23.03 -5.08
N GLN A 495 -51.92 -23.98 -5.40
CA GLN A 495 -50.59 -23.63 -5.91
C GLN A 495 -50.75 -22.90 -7.27
N MET A 496 -49.81 -22.02 -7.62
CA MET A 496 -49.90 -21.25 -8.86
C MET A 496 -49.99 -22.17 -10.09
N GLY A 497 -51.10 -22.10 -10.82
CA GLY A 497 -51.39 -22.96 -11.98
C GLY A 497 -52.27 -24.19 -11.69
N GLN A 498 -52.74 -24.38 -10.47
CA GLN A 498 -53.74 -25.41 -10.13
C GLN A 498 -55.18 -24.94 -10.43
N GLU A 499 -56.02 -25.89 -10.86
CA GLU A 499 -57.46 -25.68 -11.06
C GLU A 499 -58.23 -25.70 -9.72
N PRO A 500 -59.40 -25.03 -9.59
CA PRO A 500 -60.12 -24.89 -8.32
C PRO A 500 -60.50 -26.17 -7.56
N ASP A 501 -60.46 -27.34 -8.21
CA ASP A 501 -60.76 -28.64 -7.61
C ASP A 501 -59.51 -29.40 -7.12
N GLN A 502 -58.31 -28.83 -7.22
CA GLN A 502 -57.04 -29.54 -7.00
C GLN A 502 -56.45 -29.41 -5.59
N GLY A 503 -56.84 -28.38 -4.82
CA GLY A 503 -56.35 -28.13 -3.47
C GLY A 503 -56.72 -29.21 -2.44
N ALA A 504 -55.99 -29.26 -1.32
CA ALA A 504 -56.26 -30.20 -0.23
C ALA A 504 -55.89 -29.64 1.16
N VAL A 505 -56.73 -29.96 2.14
CA VAL A 505 -56.63 -29.45 3.52
C VAL A 505 -56.36 -30.57 4.52
N LEU A 506 -55.77 -30.23 5.67
CA LEU A 506 -55.72 -31.12 6.81
C LEU A 506 -57.13 -31.26 7.40
N ARG A 507 -57.62 -32.48 7.54
CA ARG A 507 -58.91 -32.75 8.18
C ARG A 507 -58.71 -33.50 9.48
N VAL A 508 -59.26 -32.97 10.56
CA VAL A 508 -59.37 -33.62 11.86
C VAL A 508 -60.74 -34.29 11.94
N ARG A 509 -60.77 -35.61 12.03
CA ARG A 509 -62.00 -36.40 12.09
C ARG A 509 -62.40 -36.66 13.54
N ASN A 510 -63.70 -36.52 13.80
CA ASN A 510 -64.34 -36.65 15.11
C ASN A 510 -63.62 -35.80 16.19
N PRO A 511 -63.54 -34.47 16.00
CA PRO A 511 -62.98 -33.57 17.00
C PRO A 511 -63.78 -33.63 18.31
N SER A 512 -63.09 -33.86 19.44
CA SER A 512 -63.73 -34.00 20.75
C SER A 512 -62.88 -33.49 21.91
N ASP A 513 -63.52 -33.25 23.06
CA ASP A 513 -62.92 -32.89 24.34
C ASP A 513 -61.89 -33.88 24.90
N THR A 514 -61.80 -35.09 24.33
CA THR A 514 -60.79 -36.11 24.67
C THR A 514 -59.56 -36.12 23.74
N ARG A 515 -59.42 -35.14 22.85
CA ARG A 515 -58.32 -35.01 21.88
C ARG A 515 -57.94 -33.55 21.62
N GLU A 516 -56.68 -33.32 21.31
CA GLU A 516 -56.10 -31.98 21.16
C GLU A 516 -55.28 -31.93 19.86
N LEU A 517 -55.34 -30.83 19.10
CA LEU A 517 -54.42 -30.62 17.97
C LEU A 517 -53.20 -29.87 18.50
N ILE A 518 -52.06 -30.54 18.55
CA ILE A 518 -50.81 -30.01 19.10
C ILE A 518 -49.87 -29.68 17.94
N ILE A 519 -49.29 -28.49 17.97
CA ILE A 519 -48.38 -27.95 16.95
C ILE A 519 -47.07 -27.62 17.65
N THR A 520 -46.02 -28.41 17.44
CA THR A 520 -44.65 -28.03 17.84
C THR A 520 -44.13 -27.01 16.83
N ALA A 521 -43.66 -25.86 17.31
CA ALA A 521 -43.26 -24.74 16.47
C ALA A 521 -42.19 -23.85 17.14
N PRO A 522 -40.92 -24.30 17.16
CA PRO A 522 -39.80 -23.59 17.78
C PRO A 522 -39.57 -22.19 17.18
N SER A 523 -39.33 -21.18 18.02
CA SER A 523 -39.02 -19.79 17.63
C SER A 523 -37.54 -19.42 17.72
N THR A 524 -36.63 -20.40 17.76
CA THR A 524 -35.18 -20.18 17.87
C THR A 524 -34.67 -19.22 16.79
N GLY A 525 -33.95 -18.16 17.21
CA GLY A 525 -33.47 -17.07 16.36
C GLY A 525 -34.47 -15.92 16.12
N PHE A 526 -35.71 -16.03 16.61
CA PHE A 526 -36.78 -15.06 16.37
C PHE A 526 -37.37 -14.49 17.66
N THR A 527 -37.80 -13.24 17.60
CA THR A 527 -38.59 -12.52 18.60
C THR A 527 -39.91 -12.09 17.98
N ASP A 528 -40.85 -11.61 18.80
CA ASP A 528 -42.15 -11.10 18.36
C ASP A 528 -42.94 -12.10 17.51
N VAL A 529 -43.16 -13.30 18.08
CA VAL A 529 -43.79 -14.42 17.37
C VAL A 529 -45.29 -14.18 17.15
N PHE A 530 -45.78 -14.38 15.93
CA PHE A 530 -47.21 -14.31 15.61
C PHE A 530 -47.60 -15.33 14.53
N GLY A 531 -48.90 -15.53 14.29
CA GLY A 531 -49.32 -16.51 13.30
C GLY A 531 -50.80 -16.48 12.94
N ALA A 532 -51.17 -17.31 11.96
CA ALA A 532 -52.57 -17.49 11.57
C ALA A 532 -52.81 -18.83 10.87
N TYR A 533 -54.05 -19.31 10.92
CA TYR A 533 -54.56 -20.46 10.17
C TYR A 533 -56.03 -20.24 9.77
N ALA A 534 -56.45 -20.90 8.69
CA ALA A 534 -57.85 -20.98 8.32
C ALA A 534 -58.49 -22.26 8.89
N THR A 535 -59.71 -22.17 9.40
CA THR A 535 -60.46 -23.27 10.03
C THR A 535 -61.93 -23.28 9.61
N CYS A 536 -62.52 -24.46 9.39
CA CYS A 536 -63.96 -24.65 9.14
C CYS A 536 -64.44 -26.07 9.53
N ARG A 537 -65.76 -26.26 9.69
CA ARG A 537 -66.35 -27.53 10.15
C ARG A 537 -67.47 -28.07 9.26
N THR A 538 -67.79 -29.35 9.43
CA THR A 538 -69.08 -29.93 9.00
C THR A 538 -70.22 -29.61 9.98
N SER A 539 -71.46 -29.91 9.61
CA SER A 539 -72.68 -29.83 10.43
C SER A 539 -72.66 -30.55 11.79
N ASN A 540 -71.69 -31.45 12.00
CA ASN A 540 -71.48 -32.17 13.26
C ASN A 540 -70.04 -31.97 13.82
N GLY A 541 -69.23 -31.07 13.24
CA GLY A 541 -67.88 -30.76 13.75
C GLY A 541 -67.91 -29.86 14.99
N ALA A 542 -66.76 -29.59 15.60
CA ALA A 542 -66.73 -28.81 16.83
C ALA A 542 -67.10 -27.36 16.55
N THR A 543 -68.12 -26.83 17.24
CA THR A 543 -68.66 -25.49 16.94
C THR A 543 -67.80 -24.36 17.50
N LEU A 544 -66.95 -24.69 18.48
CA LEU A 544 -66.04 -23.75 19.14
C LEU A 544 -64.63 -24.34 19.16
N GLN A 545 -63.62 -23.47 19.11
CA GLN A 545 -62.22 -23.82 19.34
C GLN A 545 -61.59 -22.82 20.35
N GLU A 546 -60.56 -23.26 21.06
CA GLU A 546 -59.68 -22.41 21.90
C GLU A 546 -58.23 -22.65 21.49
N LEU A 547 -57.40 -21.60 21.54
CA LEU A 547 -55.97 -21.68 21.23
C LEU A 547 -55.15 -21.42 22.50
N TYR A 548 -54.14 -22.27 22.71
CA TYR A 548 -53.17 -22.21 23.79
C TYR A 548 -51.74 -22.19 23.23
N TYR A 549 -50.80 -21.70 24.03
CA TYR A 549 -49.36 -21.86 23.80
C TYR A 549 -48.66 -22.44 25.05
N SER A 550 -47.48 -22.99 24.84
CA SER A 550 -46.55 -23.48 25.87
C SER A 550 -45.14 -23.07 25.46
N THR A 551 -44.35 -22.61 26.42
CA THR A 551 -42.95 -22.20 26.27
C THR A 551 -41.98 -23.20 26.91
N ASP A 552 -42.49 -24.39 27.25
CA ASP A 552 -41.81 -25.42 28.05
C ASP A 552 -42.11 -26.85 27.56
N GLY A 553 -42.24 -27.03 26.23
CA GLY A 553 -42.38 -28.36 25.62
C GLY A 553 -43.70 -29.06 25.93
N GLY A 554 -44.73 -28.29 26.30
CA GLY A 554 -46.06 -28.76 26.63
C GLY A 554 -46.27 -29.14 28.10
N GLU A 555 -45.33 -28.83 29.01
CA GLU A 555 -45.52 -29.05 30.45
C GLU A 555 -46.60 -28.13 31.03
N ASN A 556 -46.61 -26.84 30.67
CA ASN A 556 -47.63 -25.87 31.06
C ASN A 556 -48.25 -25.18 29.84
N TRP A 557 -49.56 -24.96 29.87
CA TRP A 557 -50.33 -24.39 28.77
C TRP A 557 -51.04 -23.10 29.19
N THR A 558 -50.76 -22.01 28.49
CA THR A 558 -51.37 -20.68 28.68
C THR A 558 -52.39 -20.42 27.57
N LEU A 559 -53.58 -19.93 27.92
CA LEU A 559 -54.63 -19.59 26.97
C LEU A 559 -54.21 -18.37 26.13
N LEU A 560 -54.14 -18.53 24.82
CA LEU A 560 -53.78 -17.49 23.85
C LEU A 560 -55.02 -16.83 23.23
N THR A 561 -56.07 -17.61 22.97
CA THR A 561 -57.34 -17.10 22.41
C THR A 561 -58.50 -17.82 23.06
N GLN A 562 -59.40 -17.05 23.69
CA GLN A 562 -60.67 -17.52 24.26
C GLN A 562 -61.57 -18.18 23.20
N GLU A 563 -62.57 -18.94 23.68
CA GLU A 563 -63.50 -19.69 22.83
C GLU A 563 -64.03 -18.87 21.64
N TYR A 564 -63.95 -19.45 20.44
CA TYR A 564 -64.37 -18.78 19.23
C TYR A 564 -65.12 -19.71 18.27
N GLU A 565 -66.12 -19.17 17.58
CA GLU A 565 -66.98 -19.93 16.65
C GLU A 565 -66.21 -20.40 15.40
N VAL A 566 -66.35 -21.68 15.08
CA VAL A 566 -65.89 -22.30 13.83
C VAL A 566 -67.05 -22.36 12.85
N PHE A 567 -66.88 -21.74 11.68
CA PHE A 567 -67.93 -21.65 10.67
C PHE A 567 -68.18 -22.98 9.97
N GLU A 568 -69.44 -23.25 9.65
CA GLU A 568 -69.84 -24.42 8.87
C GLU A 568 -69.54 -24.19 7.39
N LEU A 569 -69.11 -25.25 6.70
CA LEU A 569 -68.91 -25.24 5.25
C LEU A 569 -70.13 -24.65 4.51
N PRO A 570 -69.91 -23.81 3.48
CA PRO A 570 -68.63 -23.57 2.79
C PRO A 570 -67.77 -22.46 3.40
N ASP A 571 -68.21 -21.80 4.48
CA ASP A 571 -67.53 -20.62 5.01
C ASP A 571 -66.30 -20.98 5.86
N TRP A 572 -65.25 -20.16 5.74
CA TRP A 572 -63.97 -20.34 6.43
C TRP A 572 -63.71 -19.19 7.40
N ARG A 573 -63.17 -19.51 8.57
CA ARG A 573 -62.66 -18.54 9.53
C ARG A 573 -61.14 -18.44 9.40
N LEU A 574 -60.60 -17.25 9.21
CA LEU A 574 -59.19 -16.97 9.48
C LEU A 574 -59.05 -16.67 10.98
N GLN A 575 -58.21 -17.43 11.67
CA GLN A 575 -57.86 -17.22 13.08
C GLN A 575 -56.38 -16.83 13.16
N SER A 576 -56.10 -15.63 13.66
CA SER A 576 -54.75 -15.16 13.96
C SER A 576 -54.46 -15.20 15.45
N PHE A 577 -53.19 -15.14 15.81
CA PHE A 577 -52.68 -15.03 17.17
C PHE A 577 -51.36 -14.25 17.18
N ASP A 578 -51.01 -13.73 18.35
CA ASP A 578 -49.90 -12.79 18.52
C ASP A 578 -49.29 -13.01 19.92
N LEU A 579 -47.98 -13.23 19.96
CA LEU A 579 -47.13 -13.35 21.15
C LEU A 579 -46.08 -12.23 21.21
N THR A 580 -46.22 -11.16 20.42
CA THR A 580 -45.36 -9.96 20.45
C THR A 580 -45.19 -9.44 21.89
N GLY A 581 -43.94 -9.33 22.35
CA GLY A 581 -43.59 -8.94 23.72
C GLY A 581 -43.77 -10.01 24.81
N VAL A 582 -43.99 -11.29 24.46
CA VAL A 582 -43.94 -12.42 25.40
C VAL A 582 -42.51 -12.99 25.39
N ALA A 583 -41.66 -12.46 26.27
CA ALA A 583 -40.23 -12.77 26.31
C ALA A 583 -39.90 -14.27 26.43
N GLU A 584 -40.76 -15.07 27.05
CA GLU A 584 -40.59 -16.52 27.14
C GLU A 584 -40.92 -17.27 25.83
N ALA A 585 -41.58 -16.62 24.86
CA ALA A 585 -41.85 -17.16 23.53
C ALA A 585 -40.79 -16.76 22.50
N ASP A 586 -39.90 -15.83 22.83
CA ASP A 586 -38.81 -15.38 21.97
C ASP A 586 -37.60 -16.34 22.11
N ASN A 587 -36.90 -16.61 21.00
CA ASN A 587 -35.77 -17.53 20.87
C ASN A 587 -36.00 -18.94 21.45
N ASN A 588 -37.23 -19.44 21.45
CA ASN A 588 -37.60 -20.61 22.26
C ASN A 588 -37.62 -21.93 21.44
N PRO A 589 -36.71 -22.89 21.71
CA PRO A 589 -36.69 -24.18 21.03
C PRO A 589 -37.87 -25.11 21.36
N ASP A 590 -38.56 -24.85 22.48
CA ASP A 590 -39.62 -25.67 23.05
C ASP A 590 -41.01 -25.02 22.90
N LEU A 591 -41.16 -24.00 22.04
CA LEU A 591 -42.42 -23.32 21.77
C LEU A 591 -43.43 -24.28 21.07
N MET A 592 -44.63 -24.35 21.64
CA MET A 592 -45.72 -25.18 21.13
C MET A 592 -47.06 -24.46 21.20
N PHE A 593 -47.97 -24.80 20.29
CA PHE A 593 -49.36 -24.36 20.28
C PHE A 593 -50.31 -25.56 20.40
N LYS A 594 -51.50 -25.30 20.94
CA LYS A 594 -52.56 -26.31 21.08
C LYS A 594 -53.93 -25.73 20.75
N ILE A 595 -54.69 -26.45 19.94
CA ILE A 595 -56.11 -26.16 19.67
C ILE A 595 -56.99 -27.19 20.39
N LEU A 596 -57.89 -26.70 21.24
CA LEU A 596 -58.96 -27.49 21.85
C LEU A 596 -60.25 -27.39 21.04
N PHE A 597 -61.05 -28.46 21.05
CA PHE A 597 -62.30 -28.57 20.31
C PHE A 597 -63.49 -28.62 21.28
N LEU A 598 -64.44 -27.69 21.11
CA LEU A 598 -65.47 -27.37 22.10
C LEU A 598 -66.88 -27.21 21.48
N GLY A 599 -67.86 -27.03 22.36
CA GLY A 599 -69.28 -26.85 22.02
C GLY A 599 -70.09 -28.15 22.01
N GLU A 600 -71.41 -28.05 21.87
CA GLU A 600 -72.33 -29.19 22.00
C GLU A 600 -72.03 -30.35 21.04
N GLN A 601 -71.38 -30.07 19.91
CA GLN A 601 -71.05 -31.04 18.88
C GLN A 601 -69.68 -31.73 19.06
N ALA A 602 -68.80 -31.22 19.92
CA ALA A 602 -67.51 -31.86 20.18
C ALA A 602 -67.66 -33.22 20.89
N ALA A 603 -68.78 -33.48 21.57
CA ALA A 603 -69.06 -34.78 22.18
C ALA A 603 -69.59 -35.85 21.19
N ASN A 604 -69.71 -35.53 19.89
CA ASN A 604 -70.29 -36.44 18.89
C ASN A 604 -69.31 -37.54 18.44
N ASP A 605 -69.85 -38.71 18.11
CA ASP A 605 -69.11 -39.81 17.47
C ASP A 605 -68.92 -39.64 15.95
N SER A 606 -69.40 -38.51 15.40
CA SER A 606 -69.26 -38.13 14.00
C SER A 606 -69.11 -36.62 13.87
N GLY A 607 -68.05 -36.18 13.19
CA GLY A 607 -67.77 -34.76 12.93
C GLY A 607 -66.47 -34.59 12.15
N ASN A 608 -66.22 -33.45 11.53
CA ASN A 608 -64.90 -33.14 10.96
C ASN A 608 -64.67 -31.62 10.92
N ASP A 609 -63.51 -31.21 11.43
CA ASP A 609 -62.95 -29.87 11.29
C ASP A 609 -61.81 -29.92 10.26
N ARG A 610 -61.50 -28.79 9.64
CA ARG A 610 -60.46 -28.65 8.61
C ARG A 610 -59.57 -27.47 8.94
N PHE A 611 -58.28 -27.64 8.69
CA PHE A 611 -57.25 -26.62 8.86
C PHE A 611 -56.52 -26.40 7.54
N ASP A 612 -56.23 -25.14 7.26
CA ASP A 612 -55.61 -24.71 6.01
C ASP A 612 -54.72 -23.48 6.21
N ASN A 613 -53.68 -23.32 5.39
CA ASN A 613 -52.74 -22.20 5.41
C ASN A 613 -52.25 -21.79 6.83
N LEU A 614 -51.80 -22.75 7.64
CA LEU A 614 -51.20 -22.45 8.95
C LEU A 614 -49.80 -21.85 8.74
N SER A 615 -49.57 -20.66 9.26
CA SER A 615 -48.27 -19.98 9.23
C SER A 615 -47.92 -19.40 10.59
N ILE A 616 -46.63 -19.46 10.92
CA ILE A 616 -46.03 -18.90 12.13
C ILE A 616 -44.85 -18.05 11.67
N HIS A 617 -44.76 -16.83 12.20
CA HIS A 617 -43.83 -15.80 11.80
C HIS A 617 -43.15 -15.21 13.03
N GLY A 618 -42.02 -14.54 12.84
CA GLY A 618 -41.39 -13.72 13.85
C GLY A 618 -40.35 -12.79 13.22
N THR A 619 -39.92 -11.80 14.00
CA THR A 619 -38.84 -10.88 13.66
C THR A 619 -37.51 -11.55 14.00
N LEU A 620 -36.54 -11.57 13.09
CA LEU A 620 -35.19 -12.05 13.42
C LEU A 620 -34.61 -11.20 14.56
N ILE A 621 -34.00 -11.82 15.57
CA ILE A 621 -33.31 -11.09 16.63
C ILE A 621 -32.16 -10.28 16.01
N ARG A 622 -32.04 -9.01 16.41
CA ARG A 622 -31.01 -8.11 15.88
C ARG A 622 -29.67 -8.35 16.58
N ASN A 623 -28.60 -8.12 15.83
CA ASN A 623 -27.24 -8.01 16.35
C ASN A 623 -26.94 -6.53 16.64
N GLU A 624 -26.52 -6.19 17.85
CA GLU A 624 -25.81 -4.95 18.15
C GLU A 624 -24.37 -5.04 17.64
N GLY A 625 -23.78 -3.92 17.24
CA GLY A 625 -22.44 -3.91 16.63
C GLY A 625 -21.32 -3.77 17.66
N PRO A 626 -20.08 -4.16 17.31
CA PRO A 626 -18.93 -3.99 18.18
C PRO A 626 -18.67 -2.52 18.53
N GLU A 627 -18.12 -2.31 19.73
CA GLU A 627 -17.71 -0.99 20.25
C GLU A 627 -16.21 -0.96 20.62
N VAL A 628 -15.61 0.24 20.64
CA VAL A 628 -14.23 0.46 21.14
C VAL A 628 -14.27 0.70 22.66
N VAL A 629 -13.61 -0.18 23.41
CA VAL A 629 -13.49 -0.12 24.88
C VAL A 629 -12.27 0.68 25.32
N CYS A 630 -11.16 0.53 24.59
CA CYS A 630 -9.87 1.15 24.93
C CYS A 630 -9.07 1.43 23.64
N ASN A 631 -8.26 2.50 23.62
CA ASN A 631 -7.35 2.80 22.51
C ASN A 631 -5.99 3.24 23.07
N PRO A 632 -4.89 2.54 22.77
CA PRO A 632 -3.55 3.09 23.01
C PRO A 632 -3.33 4.29 22.08
N GLU A 633 -2.59 5.31 22.51
CA GLU A 633 -2.26 6.44 21.60
C GLU A 633 -0.95 6.18 20.83
N TYR A 634 0.03 5.57 21.50
CA TYR A 634 1.38 5.32 20.98
C TYR A 634 1.88 3.92 21.38
N VAL A 635 2.64 3.28 20.50
CA VAL A 635 3.46 2.10 20.78
C VAL A 635 4.87 2.27 20.22
N TYR A 636 5.84 1.60 20.82
CA TYR A 636 7.25 1.72 20.48
C TYR A 636 7.84 0.35 20.12
N LEU A 637 8.73 0.33 19.13
CA LEU A 637 9.44 -0.88 18.69
C LEU A 637 10.92 -0.59 18.43
N ILE A 638 11.71 -1.65 18.27
CA ILE A 638 13.09 -1.58 17.77
C ILE A 638 13.14 -2.29 16.42
N GLU A 639 13.82 -1.69 15.46
CA GLU A 639 14.14 -2.27 14.15
C GLU A 639 14.93 -3.58 14.32
N ASN A 640 14.41 -4.69 13.77
CA ASN A 640 14.88 -6.06 13.97
C ASN A 640 14.90 -6.54 15.44
N GLY A 641 14.15 -5.86 16.33
CA GLY A 641 14.00 -6.22 17.74
C GLY A 641 12.94 -7.30 18.01
N GLU A 642 12.55 -7.45 19.28
CA GLU A 642 11.45 -8.33 19.68
C GLU A 642 10.09 -7.78 19.21
N SER A 643 9.16 -8.69 18.93
CA SER A 643 7.78 -8.38 18.54
C SER A 643 6.96 -7.90 19.74
N LEU A 644 6.08 -6.92 19.51
CA LEU A 644 5.07 -6.50 20.48
C LEU A 644 3.78 -7.31 20.27
N SER A 645 3.35 -8.02 21.31
CA SER A 645 2.12 -8.80 21.34
C SER A 645 0.99 -8.00 21.98
N LEU A 646 -0.15 -7.86 21.29
CA LEU A 646 -1.35 -7.17 21.76
C LEU A 646 -2.58 -8.07 21.62
N ASP A 647 -3.41 -8.15 22.66
CA ASP A 647 -4.71 -8.85 22.58
C ASP A 647 -5.80 -7.86 22.13
N CYS A 648 -6.34 -8.06 20.92
CA CYS A 648 -7.36 -7.19 20.37
C CYS A 648 -8.67 -7.19 21.17
N SER A 649 -8.94 -8.23 21.98
CA SER A 649 -10.14 -8.27 22.83
C SER A 649 -10.09 -7.33 24.04
N GLU A 650 -8.92 -6.76 24.37
CA GLU A 650 -8.82 -5.70 25.38
C GLU A 650 -9.28 -4.33 24.85
N PHE A 651 -9.39 -4.17 23.52
CA PHE A 651 -9.74 -2.90 22.88
C PHE A 651 -11.18 -2.84 22.36
N PHE A 652 -11.85 -3.98 22.18
CA PHE A 652 -13.18 -4.08 21.58
C PHE A 652 -14.10 -5.00 22.38
N SER A 653 -15.39 -4.70 22.39
CA SER A 653 -16.43 -5.57 22.94
C SER A 653 -17.64 -5.61 22.02
N ASP A 654 -18.31 -6.75 21.99
CA ASP A 654 -19.61 -6.91 21.36
C ASP A 654 -20.72 -6.90 22.44
N PRO A 655 -21.80 -6.09 22.31
CA PRO A 655 -22.86 -6.02 23.32
C PRO A 655 -23.67 -7.32 23.47
N ASP A 656 -23.90 -8.04 22.36
CA ASP A 656 -24.66 -9.30 22.35
C ASP A 656 -23.76 -10.54 22.57
N GLY A 657 -22.44 -10.35 22.46
CA GLY A 657 -21.42 -11.37 22.73
C GLY A 657 -21.02 -12.17 21.50
N ASP A 658 -21.21 -11.62 20.31
CA ASP A 658 -20.84 -12.23 19.03
C ASP A 658 -19.31 -12.41 18.89
N GLU A 659 -18.87 -13.39 18.09
CA GLU A 659 -17.45 -13.69 17.91
C GLU A 659 -16.76 -12.66 17.01
N LEU A 660 -16.07 -11.70 17.63
CA LEU A 660 -15.36 -10.64 16.90
C LEU A 660 -14.14 -11.15 16.12
N ARG A 661 -14.12 -10.81 14.83
CA ARG A 661 -13.01 -11.01 13.91
C ARG A 661 -12.25 -9.71 13.73
N TYR A 662 -10.94 -9.76 13.90
CA TYR A 662 -10.09 -8.58 13.81
C TYR A 662 -9.49 -8.40 12.42
N GLY A 663 -9.35 -7.15 11.99
CA GLY A 663 -8.60 -6.73 10.83
C GLY A 663 -7.50 -5.77 11.26
N VAL A 664 -6.31 -5.89 10.68
CA VAL A 664 -5.15 -5.05 11.04
C VAL A 664 -4.46 -4.51 9.80
N ARG A 665 -4.08 -3.23 9.83
CA ARG A 665 -3.33 -2.58 8.75
C ARG A 665 -2.34 -1.55 9.28
N SER A 666 -1.28 -1.30 8.51
CA SER A 666 -0.28 -0.27 8.74
C SER A 666 -0.29 0.72 7.57
N SER A 667 -0.18 2.03 7.85
CA SER A 667 -0.08 3.07 6.82
C SER A 667 1.23 3.01 6.01
N ARG A 668 2.24 2.31 6.54
CA ARG A 668 3.51 2.00 5.86
C ARG A 668 3.87 0.54 6.15
N GLN A 669 3.43 -0.36 5.27
CA GLN A 669 3.60 -1.81 5.43
C GLN A 669 5.06 -2.29 5.34
N ASP A 670 5.99 -1.47 4.83
CA ASP A 670 7.42 -1.76 4.80
C ASP A 670 8.17 -1.44 6.11
N PHE A 671 7.47 -0.90 7.12
CA PHE A 671 8.04 -0.55 8.43
C PHE A 671 7.75 -1.57 9.53
N VAL A 672 6.64 -2.30 9.42
CA VAL A 672 6.21 -3.31 10.40
C VAL A 672 5.65 -4.54 9.73
N GLU A 673 5.96 -5.72 10.28
CA GLU A 673 5.24 -6.96 10.00
C GLU A 673 4.11 -7.10 11.01
N LEU A 674 2.89 -7.33 10.52
CA LEU A 674 1.70 -7.57 11.33
C LEU A 674 1.27 -9.02 11.14
N THR A 675 1.28 -9.80 12.21
CA THR A 675 0.70 -11.16 12.22
C THR A 675 -0.46 -11.19 13.19
N LEU A 676 -1.62 -11.65 12.73
CA LEU A 676 -2.83 -11.76 13.53
C LEU A 676 -3.26 -13.23 13.57
N GLU A 677 -3.20 -13.85 14.75
CA GLU A 677 -3.71 -15.20 14.99
C GLU A 677 -4.86 -15.15 16.00
N GLY A 678 -6.09 -15.24 15.49
CA GLY A 678 -7.31 -15.06 16.30
C GLY A 678 -7.44 -13.61 16.78
N ASN A 679 -7.37 -13.41 18.09
CA ASN A 679 -7.36 -12.11 18.75
C ASN A 679 -5.95 -11.57 19.05
N LEU A 680 -4.88 -12.35 18.84
CA LEU A 680 -3.52 -11.95 19.17
C LEU A 680 -2.83 -11.29 17.96
N LEU A 681 -2.48 -10.02 18.10
CA LEU A 681 -1.72 -9.24 17.13
C LEU A 681 -0.24 -9.14 17.55
N GLU A 682 0.63 -9.73 16.76
CA GLU A 682 2.08 -9.56 16.82
C GLU A 682 2.54 -8.46 15.86
N ILE A 683 3.30 -7.48 16.37
CA ILE A 683 3.82 -6.34 15.62
C ILE A 683 5.36 -6.37 15.69
N SER A 684 6.03 -6.58 14.56
CA SER A 684 7.50 -6.63 14.49
C SER A 684 8.06 -5.45 13.71
N GLY A 685 9.07 -4.76 14.24
CA GLY A 685 9.70 -3.61 13.58
C GLY A 685 10.67 -4.04 12.48
N LEU A 686 10.35 -3.78 11.21
CA LEU A 686 11.20 -4.13 10.06
C LEU A 686 12.19 -3.04 9.67
N ARG A 687 11.81 -1.77 9.87
CA ARG A 687 12.57 -0.59 9.44
C ARG A 687 12.33 0.57 10.39
N ARG A 688 13.39 1.26 10.80
CA ARG A 688 13.30 2.45 11.65
C ARG A 688 12.58 3.61 10.96
N GLY A 689 11.77 4.32 11.72
CA GLY A 689 10.83 5.32 11.23
C GLY A 689 9.52 5.27 12.02
N ASP A 690 8.42 5.72 11.43
CA ASP A 690 7.11 5.70 12.08
C ASP A 690 6.02 5.15 11.13
N THR A 691 4.92 4.64 11.69
CA THR A 691 3.72 4.26 10.93
C THR A 691 2.48 4.32 11.81
N ARG A 692 1.30 4.50 11.23
CA ARG A 692 0.02 4.40 11.93
C ARG A 692 -0.56 3.01 11.74
N ILE A 693 -0.91 2.36 12.85
CA ILE A 693 -1.59 1.05 12.85
C ILE A 693 -3.07 1.30 13.10
N SER A 694 -3.93 0.65 12.31
CA SER A 694 -5.36 0.59 12.52
C SER A 694 -5.77 -0.84 12.82
N ILE A 695 -6.61 -1.02 13.84
CA ILE A 695 -7.28 -2.28 14.14
C ILE A 695 -8.78 -2.05 13.95
N SER A 696 -9.46 -3.00 13.31
CA SER A 696 -10.92 -3.09 13.23
C SER A 696 -11.40 -4.39 13.87
N ALA A 697 -12.58 -4.37 14.47
CA ALA A 697 -13.26 -5.56 14.98
C ALA A 697 -14.65 -5.67 14.35
N ALA A 698 -14.98 -6.83 13.78
CA ALA A 698 -16.22 -7.10 13.06
C ALA A 698 -16.91 -8.35 13.61
N ASP A 699 -18.20 -8.25 13.91
CA ASP A 699 -19.12 -9.38 14.13
C ASP A 699 -19.47 -10.10 12.80
N GLY A 700 -19.37 -9.38 11.68
CA GLY A 700 -19.79 -9.84 10.36
C GLY A 700 -21.25 -9.55 10.02
N GLN A 701 -21.95 -8.77 10.86
CA GLN A 701 -23.36 -8.38 10.70
C GLN A 701 -23.54 -6.85 10.71
N ASN A 702 -22.67 -6.12 11.42
CA ASN A 702 -22.75 -4.68 11.65
C ASN A 702 -21.51 -3.91 11.13
N PRO A 703 -21.56 -2.56 11.15
CA PRO A 703 -20.37 -1.73 11.15
C PRO A 703 -19.28 -2.25 12.11
N PRO A 704 -18.04 -2.50 11.66
CA PRO A 704 -16.94 -2.83 12.52
C PRO A 704 -16.48 -1.59 13.30
N ALA A 705 -16.30 -1.73 14.61
CA ALA A 705 -15.57 -0.76 15.40
C ALA A 705 -14.13 -0.67 14.88
N SER A 706 -13.52 0.52 14.95
CA SER A 706 -12.13 0.72 14.55
C SER A 706 -11.42 1.72 15.44
N LEU A 707 -10.15 1.45 15.71
CA LEU A 707 -9.23 2.32 16.44
C LEU A 707 -7.94 2.50 15.65
N SER A 708 -7.10 3.48 16.04
CA SER A 708 -5.79 3.65 15.41
C SER A 708 -4.81 4.37 16.31
N PHE A 709 -3.58 3.88 16.33
CA PHE A 709 -2.48 4.36 17.16
C PHE A 709 -1.20 4.57 16.35
N GLN A 710 -0.30 5.38 16.88
CA GLN A 710 1.00 5.66 16.26
C GLN A 710 2.02 4.62 16.73
N CYS A 711 2.74 4.00 15.80
CA CYS A 711 3.87 3.13 16.06
C CYS A 711 5.16 3.85 15.66
N LEU A 712 6.12 3.94 16.57
CA LEU A 712 7.45 4.52 16.33
C LEU A 712 8.52 3.43 16.49
N ILE A 713 9.26 3.18 15.42
CA ILE A 713 10.27 2.14 15.31
C ILE A 713 11.65 2.79 15.44
N TYR A 714 12.31 2.56 16.57
CA TYR A 714 13.66 3.04 16.86
C TYR A 714 14.74 2.20 16.15
N PRO A 715 15.92 2.76 15.86
CA PRO A 715 17.02 2.06 15.19
C PRO A 715 17.52 0.84 15.97
N GLU A 716 18.07 -0.15 15.26
CA GLU A 716 18.93 -1.17 15.89
C GLU A 716 20.10 -0.49 16.64
N ALA A 717 20.42 -0.95 17.85
CA ALA A 717 21.46 -0.35 18.69
C ALA A 717 22.88 -0.63 18.18
N TYR A 718 23.74 0.40 18.15
CA TYR A 718 25.14 0.23 17.76
C TYR A 718 25.96 -0.46 18.88
N PRO A 719 26.70 -1.55 18.60
CA PRO A 719 27.44 -2.30 19.61
C PRO A 719 28.77 -1.63 19.98
N LEU A 720 28.72 -0.66 20.90
CA LEU A 720 29.85 0.20 21.29
C LEU A 720 31.05 -0.56 21.86
N ALA A 721 30.85 -1.78 22.38
CA ALA A 721 31.94 -2.65 22.84
C ALA A 721 32.83 -3.22 21.70
N GLN A 722 32.48 -3.01 20.43
CA GLN A 722 33.21 -3.55 19.27
C GLN A 722 34.10 -2.51 18.57
N ASP A 723 33.62 -1.27 18.43
CA ASP A 723 34.29 -0.14 17.79
C ASP A 723 33.60 1.17 18.23
N ASP A 724 34.18 2.33 17.90
CA ASP A 724 33.64 3.64 18.29
C ASP A 724 32.52 4.12 17.33
N PHE A 725 31.42 4.64 17.89
CA PHE A 725 30.34 5.23 17.08
C PHE A 725 30.75 6.61 16.57
N SER A 726 30.54 6.89 15.27
CA SER A 726 30.77 8.22 14.70
C SER A 726 29.70 8.66 13.69
N PHE A 727 29.35 9.94 13.72
CA PHE A 727 28.50 10.60 12.73
C PHE A 727 29.02 12.02 12.45
N GLY A 728 29.36 12.27 11.18
CA GLY A 728 29.76 13.60 10.68
C GLY A 728 29.55 13.82 9.19
N GLU A 729 28.73 12.98 8.53
CA GLU A 729 28.40 13.17 7.11
C GLU A 729 26.92 12.81 6.84
N TRP A 730 26.19 13.69 6.16
CA TRP A 730 24.82 13.41 5.71
C TRP A 730 24.52 14.03 4.34
N ASP A 731 24.18 13.20 3.36
CA ASP A 731 23.89 13.66 2.00
C ASP A 731 22.49 14.29 1.91
N ALA A 732 22.43 15.51 1.39
CA ALA A 732 21.18 16.22 1.09
C ALA A 732 20.29 15.45 0.10
N ALA A 733 20.89 14.75 -0.87
CA ALA A 733 20.18 13.97 -1.89
C ALA A 733 19.66 12.62 -1.38
N THR A 734 19.67 12.38 -0.06
CA THR A 734 19.10 11.18 0.54
C THR A 734 17.55 11.19 0.40
N PRO A 735 16.90 10.10 -0.03
CA PRO A 735 15.44 10.02 -0.10
C PRO A 735 14.75 10.12 1.26
N GLU A 736 13.45 10.43 1.27
CA GLU A 736 12.64 10.44 2.48
C GLU A 736 12.59 9.08 3.22
N LEU A 737 12.36 9.16 4.53
CA LEU A 737 12.31 8.02 5.46
C LEU A 737 13.60 7.19 5.53
N GLN A 738 14.73 7.74 5.10
CA GLN A 738 16.06 7.17 5.27
C GLN A 738 16.80 7.92 6.38
N TYR A 739 17.49 7.18 7.25
CA TYR A 739 18.16 7.73 8.43
C TYR A 739 19.57 7.13 8.57
N PRO A 740 20.53 7.84 9.19
CA PRO A 740 21.87 7.31 9.36
C PRO A 740 21.87 5.96 10.09
N PRO A 741 22.86 5.09 9.87
CA PRO A 741 22.97 3.84 10.62
C PRO A 741 22.90 4.10 12.13
N HIS A 742 22.06 3.32 12.83
CA HIS A 742 21.83 3.43 14.28
C HIS A 742 21.28 4.79 14.75
N MET A 743 20.76 5.62 13.83
CA MET A 743 20.18 6.93 14.12
C MET A 743 18.75 7.07 13.59
N LEU A 744 18.01 7.99 14.21
CA LEU A 744 16.68 8.41 13.77
C LEU A 744 16.49 9.91 14.00
N PHE A 745 15.93 10.62 13.04
CA PHE A 745 15.55 12.01 13.22
C PHE A 745 14.10 12.08 13.69
N LEU A 746 13.81 12.86 14.73
CA LEU A 746 12.51 12.88 15.41
C LEU A 746 11.81 14.24 15.32
N GLN A 747 10.49 14.20 15.20
CA GLN A 747 9.58 15.35 15.09
C GLN A 747 8.57 15.40 16.26
N SER A 748 8.22 16.61 16.66
CA SER A 748 6.99 16.89 17.41
C SER A 748 5.81 17.00 16.45
N ASP A 749 4.59 17.11 16.98
CA ASP A 749 3.40 17.60 16.27
C ASP A 749 3.12 19.09 16.50
N THR A 750 3.52 19.65 17.65
CA THR A 750 3.47 21.10 17.91
C THR A 750 4.56 21.91 17.18
N ASP A 751 4.26 23.18 16.89
CA ASP A 751 5.23 24.22 16.50
C ASP A 751 6.08 24.67 17.71
N ASP A 752 7.34 25.06 17.47
CA ASP A 752 8.29 25.60 18.49
C ASP A 752 8.38 24.77 19.80
N PRO A 753 8.62 23.44 19.76
CA PRO A 753 8.68 22.62 20.96
C PRO A 753 9.80 23.05 21.91
N ASP A 754 9.51 23.00 23.22
CA ASP A 754 10.50 23.20 24.28
C ASP A 754 11.43 21.98 24.45
N ALA A 755 12.20 21.93 25.52
CA ALA A 755 13.14 20.84 25.80
C ALA A 755 12.45 19.51 26.18
N ASP A 756 11.25 19.56 26.75
CA ASP A 756 10.62 18.46 27.47
C ASP A 756 9.44 17.85 26.69
N TYR A 757 8.94 18.55 25.65
CA TYR A 757 7.86 18.06 24.78
C TYR A 757 8.18 16.72 24.09
N PRO A 758 7.30 15.71 24.08
CA PRO A 758 7.58 14.40 23.49
C PRO A 758 7.76 14.44 21.96
N LEU A 759 8.58 13.53 21.42
CA LEU A 759 8.86 13.41 19.98
C LEU A 759 8.45 12.04 19.46
N ASN A 760 7.15 11.86 19.22
CA ASN A 760 6.53 10.56 18.93
C ASN A 760 6.42 10.27 17.42
N TYR A 761 7.09 11.05 16.58
CA TYR A 761 7.09 10.91 15.12
C TYR A 761 8.51 10.87 14.57
N ALA A 762 8.75 10.05 13.55
CA ALA A 762 9.99 10.09 12.79
C ALA A 762 9.94 11.22 11.75
N TYR A 763 11.11 11.76 11.37
CA TYR A 763 11.19 12.87 10.44
C TYR A 763 10.64 12.51 9.06
N TYR A 764 9.57 13.20 8.68
CA TYR A 764 8.90 13.08 7.40
C TYR A 764 8.36 14.45 6.92
N ILE A 765 8.17 14.58 5.61
CA ILE A 765 7.50 15.72 4.97
C ILE A 765 6.51 15.13 3.96
N ALA A 766 5.21 15.39 4.15
CA ALA A 766 4.19 14.94 3.20
C ALA A 766 4.36 15.64 1.84
N PRO A 767 4.01 15.01 0.69
CA PRO A 767 4.22 15.58 -0.63
C PRO A 767 3.59 16.97 -0.84
N ASP A 768 2.40 17.20 -0.29
CA ASP A 768 1.69 18.49 -0.38
C ASP A 768 2.27 19.57 0.54
N ASP A 769 3.23 19.18 1.37
CA ASP A 769 3.89 19.99 2.39
C ASP A 769 5.30 20.45 1.94
N TYR A 770 5.71 20.18 0.70
CA TYR A 770 6.90 20.80 0.10
C TYR A 770 6.62 22.27 -0.28
N HIS A 771 7.63 23.13 -0.25
CA HIS A 771 7.46 24.50 -0.74
C HIS A 771 7.43 24.53 -2.26
N ALA A 772 6.73 25.50 -2.87
CA ALA A 772 6.66 25.60 -4.33
C ALA A 772 8.04 25.75 -5.01
N ASP A 773 8.98 26.41 -4.33
CA ASP A 773 10.36 26.58 -4.81
C ASP A 773 11.19 25.27 -4.74
N ASP A 774 10.74 24.27 -3.97
CA ASP A 774 11.39 22.96 -3.79
C ASP A 774 10.66 21.83 -4.53
N ALA A 775 9.85 22.15 -5.55
CA ALA A 775 9.09 21.16 -6.32
C ALA A 775 9.98 20.11 -7.02
N GLU A 776 11.25 20.44 -7.30
CA GLU A 776 12.26 19.50 -7.84
C GLU A 776 12.86 18.57 -6.76
N SER A 777 12.68 18.89 -5.46
CA SER A 777 13.18 18.12 -4.32
C SER A 777 12.10 17.25 -3.64
N ILE A 778 10.91 17.07 -4.25
CA ILE A 778 9.85 16.21 -3.70
C ILE A 778 10.38 14.76 -3.58
N GLY A 779 10.32 14.21 -2.36
CA GLY A 779 10.92 12.91 -2.03
C GLY A 779 12.35 12.98 -1.47
N PHE A 780 12.96 14.18 -1.40
CA PHE A 780 14.32 14.44 -0.93
C PHE A 780 14.30 15.53 0.18
N PRO A 781 13.86 15.19 1.40
CA PRO A 781 13.51 16.16 2.44
C PRO A 781 14.71 16.80 3.13
N TYR A 782 15.94 16.43 2.72
CA TYR A 782 17.21 16.95 3.21
C TYR A 782 17.89 17.95 2.25
N GLN A 783 17.27 18.23 1.10
CA GLN A 783 17.75 19.16 0.06
C GLN A 783 16.77 20.33 -0.13
N LEU A 784 16.28 20.91 0.97
CA LEU A 784 15.25 21.95 0.92
C LEU A 784 15.81 23.36 1.10
N THR A 785 15.36 24.27 0.25
CA THR A 785 15.68 25.70 0.26
C THR A 785 14.54 26.55 0.84
N GLY A 786 13.29 26.09 0.69
CA GLY A 786 12.07 26.71 1.17
C GLY A 786 11.46 25.96 2.34
N ARG A 787 11.19 26.69 3.42
CA ARG A 787 10.54 26.16 4.65
C ARG A 787 11.17 24.86 5.21
N SER A 788 12.49 24.73 5.08
CA SER A 788 13.29 23.55 5.42
C SER A 788 13.18 23.18 6.91
N ARG A 789 13.31 21.89 7.21
CA ARG A 789 13.23 21.34 8.57
C ARG A 789 14.55 20.65 8.97
N LEU A 790 15.01 19.67 8.20
CA LEU A 790 16.37 19.12 8.29
C LEU A 790 17.04 19.28 6.93
N ASN A 791 18.31 19.70 6.88
CA ASN A 791 19.13 19.61 5.67
C ASN A 791 20.40 18.79 5.93
N GLY A 792 20.80 17.96 4.96
CA GLY A 792 22.11 17.34 4.92
C GLY A 792 23.15 18.36 4.44
N LEU A 793 24.33 18.37 5.05
CA LEU A 793 25.40 19.32 4.71
C LEU A 793 26.59 18.64 4.02
N GLY A 794 26.46 17.37 3.62
CA GLY A 794 27.60 16.54 3.21
C GLY A 794 28.51 16.33 4.42
N GLN A 795 29.80 16.61 4.29
CA GLN A 795 30.83 16.40 5.31
C GLN A 795 30.80 17.42 6.48
N ASP A 796 29.76 18.24 6.55
CA ASP A 796 29.51 19.21 7.63
C ASP A 796 28.32 18.77 8.52
N GLY A 797 28.00 17.46 8.52
CA GLY A 797 26.90 16.87 9.28
C GLY A 797 25.51 17.27 8.78
N ILE A 798 24.67 17.76 9.69
CA ILE A 798 23.29 18.22 9.40
C ILE A 798 23.03 19.62 9.95
N SER A 799 22.01 20.28 9.40
CA SER A 799 21.42 21.45 10.04
C SER A 799 19.93 21.27 10.36
N PHE A 800 19.57 21.68 11.56
CA PHE A 800 18.20 21.97 11.97
C PHE A 800 17.84 23.37 11.47
N ILE A 801 16.82 23.47 10.63
CA ILE A 801 16.09 24.71 10.34
C ILE A 801 14.68 24.48 10.85
N ASN A 802 13.97 25.52 11.22
CA ASN A 802 12.56 25.34 11.51
C ASN A 802 11.75 26.54 11.00
N THR A 803 10.60 26.31 10.36
CA THR A 803 9.70 27.35 9.86
C THR A 803 8.26 26.83 9.81
N GLY A 804 7.39 27.44 10.62
CA GLY A 804 6.21 26.76 11.19
C GLY A 804 5.08 26.46 10.23
N ARG A 805 4.35 25.40 10.59
CA ARG A 805 3.14 24.87 9.91
C ARG A 805 2.56 23.61 10.58
N GLY A 806 2.97 23.29 11.82
CA GLY A 806 2.69 22.01 12.45
C GLY A 806 3.67 20.91 11.99
N ARG A 807 3.96 19.98 12.91
CA ARG A 807 5.03 18.98 12.81
C ARG A 807 6.42 19.57 12.55
N ASP A 808 7.03 20.05 13.64
CA ASP A 808 8.38 20.60 13.68
C ASP A 808 9.42 19.52 14.04
N LEU A 809 10.67 19.70 13.58
CA LEU A 809 11.80 18.81 13.89
C LEU A 809 12.31 19.09 15.31
N GLY A 810 12.44 18.04 16.13
CA GLY A 810 12.81 18.14 17.56
C GLY A 810 14.18 17.56 17.93
N GLY A 811 14.80 16.73 17.08
CA GLY A 811 16.16 16.27 17.36
C GLY A 811 16.69 15.15 16.48
N ALA A 812 17.95 14.78 16.74
CA ALA A 812 18.60 13.60 16.17
C ALA A 812 18.94 12.60 17.28
N LEU A 813 18.53 11.36 17.10
CA LEU A 813 18.68 10.27 18.06
C LEU A 813 19.77 9.29 17.60
N VAL A 814 20.54 8.77 18.54
CA VAL A 814 21.50 7.66 18.40
C VAL A 814 21.08 6.53 19.34
N ALA A 815 21.02 5.29 18.87
CA ALA A 815 20.83 4.10 19.71
C ALA A 815 22.14 3.30 19.87
N LEU A 816 22.42 2.88 21.10
CA LEU A 816 23.68 2.27 21.52
C LEU A 816 23.42 1.03 22.38
N ASN A 817 24.24 0.01 22.22
CA ASN A 817 24.38 -1.10 23.15
C ASN A 817 25.74 -0.94 23.84
N THR A 818 25.71 -0.76 25.16
CA THR A 818 26.90 -0.50 25.99
C THR A 818 27.26 -1.71 26.88
N VAL A 819 26.73 -2.91 26.57
CA VAL A 819 27.05 -4.15 27.29
C VAL A 819 28.52 -4.49 27.15
N GLY A 820 29.22 -4.64 28.28
CA GLY A 820 30.66 -4.90 28.31
C GLY A 820 31.53 -3.66 28.10
N VAL A 821 30.94 -2.46 28.11
CA VAL A 821 31.69 -1.18 28.09
C VAL A 821 31.92 -0.73 29.53
N ASP A 822 33.18 -0.74 29.97
CA ASP A 822 33.57 -0.31 31.33
C ASP A 822 33.73 1.22 31.46
N ALA A 823 33.94 1.92 30.34
CA ALA A 823 34.01 3.39 30.27
C ALA A 823 33.69 3.84 28.83
N ALA A 824 33.06 5.00 28.68
CA ALA A 824 32.84 5.64 27.38
C ALA A 824 32.85 7.16 27.51
N SER A 825 33.16 7.86 26.41
CA SER A 825 33.07 9.32 26.32
C SER A 825 32.32 9.78 25.07
N LEU A 826 31.63 10.92 25.14
CA LEU A 826 30.96 11.57 24.01
C LEU A 826 31.63 12.92 23.70
N SER A 827 31.90 13.18 22.42
CA SER A 827 32.20 14.51 21.87
C SER A 827 31.29 14.81 20.68
N TRP A 828 31.04 16.08 20.41
CA TRP A 828 30.20 16.53 19.29
C TRP A 828 30.46 18.00 18.92
N LEU A 829 29.99 18.43 17.76
CA LEU A 829 30.02 19.82 17.30
C LEU A 829 28.60 20.37 17.22
N ALA A 830 28.45 21.62 17.67
CA ALA A 830 27.31 22.46 17.34
C ALA A 830 27.77 23.73 16.62
N GLY A 831 26.87 24.39 15.89
CA GLY A 831 27.17 25.72 15.34
C GLY A 831 25.93 26.49 14.93
N THR A 832 26.10 27.78 14.70
CA THR A 832 25.07 28.68 14.17
C THR A 832 25.42 29.01 12.73
N LEU A 833 24.67 28.46 11.78
CA LEU A 833 24.83 28.80 10.37
C LEU A 833 24.10 30.11 10.06
N LEU A 834 22.92 30.33 10.67
CA LEU A 834 22.15 31.57 10.59
C LEU A 834 21.41 31.83 11.91
N LYS A 835 21.70 32.93 12.62
CA LYS A 835 21.09 33.26 13.93
C LYS A 835 19.58 33.53 13.84
N ASN A 836 19.14 34.21 12.78
CA ASN A 836 17.74 34.63 12.57
C ASN A 836 17.11 35.34 13.80
N LYS A 837 15.78 35.24 14.02
CA LYS A 837 15.03 36.06 15.00
C LYS A 837 14.55 35.32 16.25
N ARG A 838 14.26 34.02 16.15
CA ARG A 838 13.87 33.17 17.29
C ARG A 838 15.09 32.40 17.76
N GLU A 839 15.31 32.37 19.06
CA GLU A 839 16.46 31.72 19.69
C GLU A 839 16.15 30.25 19.98
N TYR A 840 17.12 29.41 19.66
CA TYR A 840 17.04 27.96 19.71
C TYR A 840 18.34 27.42 20.31
N GLY A 841 18.27 26.20 20.82
CA GLY A 841 19.43 25.47 21.33
C GLY A 841 19.47 24.01 20.93
N LEU A 842 20.63 23.40 21.11
CA LEU A 842 20.86 21.97 21.07
C LEU A 842 21.31 21.52 22.45
N GLN A 843 20.72 20.46 23.00
CA GLN A 843 21.20 19.83 24.24
C GLN A 843 21.16 18.30 24.13
N VAL A 844 21.98 17.60 24.91
CA VAL A 844 21.97 16.13 24.94
C VAL A 844 21.06 15.62 26.05
N GLN A 845 20.08 14.79 25.66
CA GLN A 845 19.22 14.01 26.55
C GLN A 845 19.52 12.51 26.38
N TYR A 846 19.11 11.69 27.35
CA TYR A 846 19.28 10.23 27.31
C TYR A 846 18.08 9.48 27.89
N ARG A 847 17.97 8.20 27.57
CA ARG A 847 17.14 7.23 28.32
C ARG A 847 17.62 5.80 28.07
N VAL A 848 17.29 4.89 28.97
CA VAL A 848 17.49 3.44 28.82
C VAL A 848 16.16 2.83 28.33
N GLY A 849 16.22 1.82 27.45
CA GLY A 849 15.03 1.23 26.85
C GLY A 849 14.35 2.15 25.83
N ILE A 850 13.03 1.96 25.61
CA ILE A 850 12.24 2.66 24.58
C ILE A 850 10.98 3.39 25.07
N GLU A 851 10.54 3.14 26.31
CA GLU A 851 9.28 3.67 26.85
C GLU A 851 9.48 4.84 27.82
N ASP A 852 10.58 4.87 28.57
CA ASP A 852 10.85 5.90 29.59
C ASP A 852 11.00 7.31 28.99
N GLU A 853 10.75 8.33 29.82
CA GLU A 853 10.98 9.74 29.48
C GLU A 853 12.48 10.07 29.33
N PHE A 854 12.80 11.01 28.45
CA PHE A 854 14.16 11.49 28.24
C PHE A 854 14.65 12.39 29.38
N GLN A 855 15.85 12.12 29.90
CA GLN A 855 16.50 12.87 30.97
C GLN A 855 17.66 13.72 30.44
N LEU A 856 17.95 14.85 31.07
CA LEU A 856 19.04 15.74 30.66
C LEU A 856 20.42 15.20 31.07
N LEU A 857 21.37 15.17 30.14
CA LEU A 857 22.76 14.79 30.41
C LEU A 857 23.52 15.98 31.04
N ASN A 858 23.76 15.91 32.36
CA ASN A 858 24.34 17.01 33.13
C ASN A 858 25.86 17.23 32.86
N SER A 859 26.35 18.46 33.09
CA SER A 859 27.66 19.03 32.64
C SER A 859 27.55 19.71 31.26
N PRO A 860 28.36 20.73 30.88
CA PRO A 860 27.92 21.77 29.93
C PRO A 860 27.84 21.27 28.48
N GLN A 861 26.67 20.76 28.11
CA GLN A 861 26.34 20.15 26.82
C GLN A 861 25.10 20.80 26.20
N ALA A 862 24.95 22.11 26.40
CA ALA A 862 23.94 22.92 25.72
C ALA A 862 24.64 23.94 24.82
N TYR A 863 24.32 23.91 23.53
CA TYR A 863 24.64 24.99 22.60
C TYR A 863 23.45 25.93 22.51
N GLN A 864 23.71 27.23 22.64
CA GLN A 864 22.73 28.29 22.38
C GLN A 864 23.15 29.06 21.14
N VAL A 865 22.19 29.60 20.39
CA VAL A 865 22.45 30.27 19.11
C VAL A 865 23.45 31.44 19.23
N GLY A 866 24.65 31.22 18.68
CA GLY A 866 25.75 32.18 18.62
C GLY A 866 25.58 33.24 17.52
N VAL A 867 26.68 33.66 16.90
CA VAL A 867 26.70 34.49 15.69
C VAL A 867 26.77 33.65 14.41
N ASP A 868 26.40 34.22 13.26
CA ASP A 868 26.49 33.54 11.96
C ASP A 868 27.92 33.04 11.69
N GLY A 869 28.07 31.74 11.44
CA GLY A 869 29.35 31.05 11.27
C GLY A 869 30.05 30.62 12.56
N GLU A 870 29.43 30.80 13.74
CA GLU A 870 29.99 30.33 15.01
C GLU A 870 29.89 28.81 15.13
N VAL A 871 30.97 28.19 15.61
CA VAL A 871 31.09 26.74 15.83
C VAL A 871 31.63 26.50 17.24
N GLN A 872 31.07 25.52 17.93
CA GLN A 872 31.50 25.07 19.26
C GLN A 872 31.70 23.55 19.24
N HIS A 873 32.94 23.12 19.49
CA HIS A 873 33.25 21.72 19.77
C HIS A 873 33.06 21.43 21.25
N PHE A 874 32.25 20.42 21.56
CA PHE A 874 32.14 19.81 22.87
C PHE A 874 33.17 18.67 22.95
N LEU A 875 34.18 18.85 23.80
CA LEU A 875 35.22 17.83 24.01
C LEU A 875 34.67 16.52 24.56
N PRO A 876 35.41 15.40 24.40
CA PRO A 876 35.08 14.13 25.04
C PRO A 876 34.85 14.31 26.54
N PHE A 877 33.66 13.99 27.00
CA PHE A 877 33.31 13.90 28.42
C PHE A 877 32.84 12.48 28.72
N ALA A 878 33.14 11.95 29.90
CA ALA A 878 32.73 10.61 30.28
C ALA A 878 31.21 10.49 30.40
N LEU A 879 30.62 9.46 29.80
CA LEU A 879 29.22 9.10 30.03
C LEU A 879 29.07 8.61 31.49
N PRO A 880 27.99 8.97 32.20
CA PRO A 880 27.71 8.47 33.54
C PRO A 880 27.66 6.93 33.59
N ASP A 881 28.16 6.35 34.69
CA ASP A 881 28.21 4.88 34.90
C ASP A 881 26.87 4.17 34.68
N GLU A 882 25.74 4.85 34.95
CA GLU A 882 24.38 4.32 34.75
C GLU A 882 24.01 4.11 33.27
N LEU A 883 24.72 4.74 32.33
CA LEU A 883 24.54 4.56 30.89
C LEU A 883 25.42 3.43 30.31
N LEU A 884 26.32 2.88 31.12
CA LEU A 884 27.20 1.79 30.76
C LEU A 884 26.53 0.44 31.08
N ASN A 885 26.94 -0.62 30.38
CA ASN A 885 26.37 -1.97 30.51
C ASN A 885 24.86 -2.09 30.23
N GLN A 886 24.31 -1.23 29.36
CA GLN A 886 22.91 -1.24 28.95
C GLN A 886 22.73 -1.94 27.59
N GLU A 887 21.71 -2.79 27.47
CA GLU A 887 21.38 -3.46 26.20
C GLU A 887 20.85 -2.49 25.13
N TYR A 888 20.16 -1.43 25.57
CA TYR A 888 19.61 -0.39 24.70
C TYR A 888 19.60 0.97 25.41
N LEU A 889 20.48 1.87 24.97
CA LEU A 889 20.63 3.26 25.42
C LEU A 889 20.31 4.19 24.24
N GLN A 890 19.50 5.21 24.47
CA GLN A 890 19.23 6.27 23.50
C GLN A 890 19.90 7.57 23.94
N LEU A 891 20.61 8.24 23.03
CA LEU A 891 21.07 9.62 23.19
C LEU A 891 20.35 10.51 22.17
N LEU A 892 19.73 11.60 22.63
CA LEU A 892 18.95 12.53 21.82
C LEU A 892 19.60 13.92 21.83
N PHE A 893 20.07 14.36 20.67
CA PHE A 893 20.50 15.73 20.42
C PHE A 893 19.26 16.59 20.13
N ARG A 894 18.72 17.17 21.21
CA ARG A 894 17.44 17.88 21.28
C ARG A 894 17.55 19.31 20.74
N TYR A 895 16.98 19.55 19.56
CA TYR A 895 16.75 20.89 19.02
C TYR A 895 15.46 21.45 19.60
N HIS A 896 15.56 22.55 20.36
CA HIS A 896 14.42 23.11 21.09
C HIS A 896 14.39 24.64 21.06
N HIS A 897 13.19 25.20 21.17
CA HIS A 897 12.96 26.63 21.26
C HIS A 897 13.38 27.17 22.64
N ILE A 898 14.01 28.35 22.67
CA ILE A 898 14.41 29.05 23.90
C ILE A 898 13.58 30.32 24.12
N ASP A 899 13.59 31.26 23.15
CA ASP A 899 12.85 32.52 23.24
C ASP A 899 12.56 33.13 21.85
N GLY A 900 11.50 33.94 21.77
CA GLY A 900 11.15 34.74 20.59
C GLY A 900 9.77 34.44 19.99
N GLY A 901 8.93 35.47 19.90
CA GLY A 901 7.53 35.30 19.46
C GLY A 901 7.34 34.94 17.97
N SER A 902 7.85 35.71 17.02
CA SER A 902 7.59 35.49 15.59
C SER A 902 8.74 35.90 14.65
N GLY A 903 8.98 35.09 13.62
CA GLY A 903 10.03 35.29 12.63
C GLY A 903 10.65 33.98 12.16
N LYS A 904 11.73 34.07 11.37
CA LYS A 904 12.56 32.92 11.01
C LYS A 904 13.28 32.39 12.27
N ARG A 905 13.41 31.06 12.38
CA ARG A 905 14.13 30.38 13.47
C ARG A 905 15.62 30.22 13.13
N ALA A 906 16.47 30.04 14.14
CA ALA A 906 17.91 29.84 13.93
C ALA A 906 18.19 28.54 13.15
N MET A 907 19.16 28.58 12.23
CA MET A 907 19.72 27.40 11.57
C MET A 907 20.92 26.92 12.38
N LEU A 908 20.77 25.79 13.06
CA LEU A 908 21.82 25.21 13.91
C LEU A 908 22.41 23.96 13.27
N ARG A 909 23.74 23.86 13.24
CA ARG A 909 24.51 22.67 12.80
C ARG A 909 24.67 21.69 13.95
N LEU A 910 24.61 20.40 13.64
CA LEU A 910 25.04 19.28 14.49
C LEU A 910 25.94 18.37 13.66
N ASP A 911 27.11 18.04 14.21
CA ASP A 911 28.17 17.34 13.48
C ASP A 911 29.18 16.69 14.46
N ASP A 912 30.21 16.02 13.93
CA ASP A 912 31.35 15.44 14.67
C ASP A 912 30.96 14.62 15.93
N ILE A 913 29.80 13.96 15.91
CA ILE A 913 29.36 13.11 17.01
C ILE A 913 30.30 11.90 17.04
N LEU A 914 31.04 11.74 18.13
CA LEU A 914 31.94 10.61 18.38
C LEU A 914 31.68 10.08 19.79
N ILE A 915 31.40 8.79 19.89
CA ILE A 915 31.24 8.09 21.15
C ILE A 915 32.29 6.99 21.20
N SER A 916 33.25 7.13 22.09
CA SER A 916 34.44 6.28 22.15
C SER A 916 34.54 5.52 23.46
N THR A 917 35.01 4.27 23.38
CA THR A 917 35.39 3.49 24.57
C THR A 917 36.74 3.93 25.16
N GLU A 918 37.55 4.68 24.41
CA GLU A 918 38.76 5.31 24.94
C GLU A 918 38.42 6.64 25.62
N VAL A 919 38.53 6.68 26.96
CA VAL A 919 38.48 7.94 27.72
C VAL A 919 39.84 8.62 27.67
N ASP A 920 40.06 9.43 26.64
CA ASP A 920 41.29 10.20 26.46
C ASP A 920 41.31 11.46 27.35
N ASP A 921 41.63 11.25 28.63
CA ASP A 921 41.70 12.26 29.70
C ASP A 921 42.77 13.36 29.48
N PHE A 922 43.59 13.30 28.43
CA PHE A 922 44.62 14.32 28.22
C PHE A 922 44.02 15.64 27.70
N PRO A 923 44.13 16.77 28.44
CA PRO A 923 43.29 17.95 28.24
C PRO A 923 43.62 18.79 27.00
N ILE A 924 44.72 18.49 26.31
CA ILE A 924 45.18 19.22 25.11
C ILE A 924 44.78 18.42 23.87
N LYS A 925 44.26 19.12 22.85
CA LYS A 925 44.02 18.54 21.52
C LYS A 925 44.62 19.48 20.46
N LEU A 926 45.15 18.93 19.37
CA LEU A 926 45.66 19.70 18.25
C LEU A 926 44.59 19.82 17.15
N ALA A 927 44.29 21.04 16.72
CA ALA A 927 43.29 21.34 15.69
C ALA A 927 43.69 20.82 14.31
N TYR A 928 44.93 21.11 13.95
CA TYR A 928 45.60 20.64 12.75
C TYR A 928 47.10 20.68 12.98
N ILE A 929 47.84 19.99 12.11
CA ILE A 929 49.27 20.19 11.93
C ILE A 929 49.59 20.21 10.45
N SER A 930 50.63 20.94 10.07
CA SER A 930 51.14 20.99 8.70
C SER A 930 52.66 20.99 8.67
N LEU A 931 53.21 20.35 7.65
CA LEU A 931 54.63 20.27 7.35
C LEU A 931 54.87 20.95 6.00
N LYS A 932 55.69 21.99 5.95
CA LYS A 932 55.99 22.77 4.73
C LYS A 932 57.48 23.06 4.64
N ASN A 933 58.00 23.22 3.42
CA ASN A 933 59.35 23.76 3.23
C ASN A 933 59.28 25.30 3.17
N ASN A 934 60.24 26.01 3.76
CA ASN A 934 60.33 27.48 3.70
C ASN A 934 61.29 27.97 2.59
N GLU A 935 61.43 29.29 2.46
CA GLU A 935 62.33 29.91 1.47
C GLU A 935 63.82 29.61 1.73
N ASP A 936 64.19 29.23 2.95
CA ASP A 936 65.56 28.88 3.36
C ASP A 936 65.87 27.36 3.27
N ASN A 937 64.98 26.57 2.67
CA ASN A 937 65.09 25.11 2.54
C ASN A 937 65.13 24.37 3.91
N GLN A 938 64.19 24.68 4.80
CA GLN A 938 63.99 24.07 6.12
C GLN A 938 62.55 23.58 6.30
N ILE A 939 62.36 22.49 7.04
CA ILE A 939 61.01 21.94 7.30
C ILE A 939 60.36 22.70 8.45
N VAL A 940 59.27 23.39 8.14
CA VAL A 940 58.39 24.08 9.07
C VAL A 940 57.26 23.16 9.51
N LEU A 941 57.20 22.87 10.81
CA LEU A 941 55.98 22.40 11.46
C LEU A 941 55.14 23.61 11.88
N SER A 942 53.84 23.57 11.61
CA SER A 942 52.87 24.48 12.22
C SER A 942 51.67 23.70 12.72
N TRP A 943 51.27 23.91 13.98
CA TRP A 943 50.07 23.32 14.58
C TRP A 943 49.28 24.36 15.36
N GLU A 944 48.02 24.06 15.64
CA GLU A 944 47.17 24.84 16.54
C GLU A 944 46.66 23.93 17.65
N SER A 945 46.60 24.43 18.89
CA SER A 945 46.04 23.69 20.03
C SER A 945 44.86 24.39 20.67
N TRP A 946 43.87 23.60 21.05
CA TRP A 946 42.72 24.05 21.82
C TRP A 946 42.93 23.79 23.32
N LEU A 947 42.36 24.66 24.16
CA LEU A 947 42.30 24.54 25.63
C LEU A 947 43.66 24.37 26.32
N GLU A 948 44.40 25.47 26.44
CA GLU A 948 45.74 25.49 27.05
C GLU A 948 45.77 25.55 28.58
N ASN A 949 44.64 25.25 29.24
CA ASN A 949 44.53 25.45 30.68
C ASN A 949 45.31 24.35 31.44
N GLY A 950 46.53 24.69 31.86
CA GLY A 950 47.50 23.75 32.40
C GLY A 950 48.60 23.34 31.40
N LEU A 951 48.54 23.74 30.13
CA LEU A 951 49.64 23.54 29.18
C LEU A 951 50.86 24.38 29.60
N GLN A 952 52.03 23.76 29.66
CA GLN A 952 53.30 24.44 29.96
C GLN A 952 54.08 24.72 28.67
N SER A 953 54.25 23.71 27.82
CA SER A 953 55.03 23.82 26.59
C SER A 953 54.81 22.64 25.64
N PHE A 954 55.25 22.80 24.40
CA PHE A 954 55.45 21.71 23.44
C PHE A 954 56.93 21.38 23.25
N LEU A 955 57.21 20.14 22.85
CA LEU A 955 58.47 19.69 22.26
C LEU A 955 58.22 19.09 20.87
N VAL A 956 59.20 19.20 19.96
CA VAL A 956 59.17 18.54 18.66
C VAL A 956 60.24 17.47 18.60
N TYR A 957 59.84 16.29 18.13
CA TYR A 957 60.70 15.13 17.90
C TYR A 957 60.70 14.76 16.42
N ARG A 958 61.76 14.09 15.98
CA ARG A 958 61.94 13.62 14.60
C ARG A 958 62.65 12.27 14.56
N ASN A 959 62.28 11.42 13.61
CA ASN A 959 62.97 10.16 13.32
C ASN A 959 62.98 9.88 11.81
N ASP A 960 63.87 9.01 11.33
CA ASP A 960 63.84 8.46 9.96
C ASP A 960 62.92 7.21 9.83
N SER A 961 62.35 6.78 10.95
CA SER A 961 61.38 5.68 11.08
C SER A 961 60.12 6.10 11.85
N GLU A 962 59.05 5.31 11.79
CA GLU A 962 57.77 5.59 12.45
C GLU A 962 57.78 5.34 13.97
N ASP A 963 58.94 5.03 14.56
CA ASP A 963 59.08 4.72 15.98
C ASP A 963 59.35 5.98 16.84
N PHE A 964 58.38 6.39 17.64
CA PHE A 964 58.56 7.52 18.57
C PHE A 964 59.60 7.24 19.66
N SER A 965 59.80 5.97 20.07
CA SER A 965 60.68 5.62 21.19
C SER A 965 62.17 5.80 20.88
N SER A 966 62.53 5.88 19.60
CA SER A 966 63.86 6.20 19.10
C SER A 966 63.98 7.59 18.45
N ALA A 967 62.96 8.44 18.57
CA ALA A 967 62.96 9.76 17.94
C ALA A 967 63.86 10.78 18.66
N ASP A 968 64.65 11.51 17.88
CA ASP A 968 65.47 12.62 18.37
C ASP A 968 64.61 13.85 18.68
N ARG A 969 64.77 14.42 19.88
CA ARG A 969 64.15 15.72 20.21
C ARG A 969 64.92 16.86 19.54
N ILE A 970 64.28 17.55 18.60
CA ILE A 970 64.90 18.61 17.80
C ILE A 970 64.58 20.03 18.28
N SER A 971 63.51 20.25 19.05
CA SER A 971 63.19 21.59 19.59
C SER A 971 63.69 21.83 21.02
N PRO A 972 63.86 23.11 21.43
CA PRO A 972 63.73 23.51 22.83
C PRO A 972 62.26 23.42 23.28
N HIS A 973 61.98 23.73 24.55
CA HIS A 973 60.61 23.94 25.01
C HIS A 973 59.98 25.15 24.30
N ILE A 974 58.87 24.91 23.60
CA ILE A 974 58.06 25.92 22.93
C ILE A 974 56.94 26.28 23.91
N ALA A 975 57.08 27.43 24.58
CA ALA A 975 56.17 27.83 25.67
C ALA A 975 54.73 28.04 25.18
N ALA A 976 53.75 27.65 26.01
CA ALA A 976 52.33 27.87 25.78
C ALA A 976 51.98 29.36 25.63
N VAL A 977 50.92 29.68 24.88
CA VAL A 977 50.49 31.05 24.55
C VAL A 977 49.07 31.25 25.05
N VAL A 978 48.95 31.83 26.25
CA VAL A 978 47.66 32.05 26.94
C VAL A 978 46.62 32.71 26.02
N ALA A 979 45.64 31.91 25.59
CA ALA A 979 44.57 32.32 24.68
C ALA A 979 43.25 31.58 25.01
N ASP A 980 42.18 32.34 25.20
CA ASP A 980 40.86 31.82 25.60
C ASP A 980 40.17 30.95 24.52
N ARG A 981 40.73 30.90 23.31
CA ARG A 981 40.19 30.18 22.14
C ARG A 981 41.28 29.40 21.37
N GLY A 982 42.33 28.94 22.06
CA GLY A 982 43.45 28.22 21.46
C GLY A 982 44.52 29.13 20.81
N ALA A 983 45.66 28.54 20.47
CA ALA A 983 46.78 29.27 19.86
C ALA A 983 47.52 28.45 18.79
N SER A 984 48.15 29.17 17.86
CA SER A 984 48.98 28.63 16.78
C SER A 984 50.47 28.66 17.14
N TYR A 985 51.17 27.59 16.78
CA TYR A 985 52.56 27.31 17.07
C TYR A 985 53.33 26.98 15.80
N GLN A 986 54.63 27.22 15.83
CA GLN A 986 55.54 26.91 14.72
C GLN A 986 56.90 26.46 15.23
N PHE A 987 57.48 25.46 14.58
CA PHE A 987 58.87 25.05 14.74
C PHE A 987 59.54 24.89 13.38
N VAL A 988 60.84 25.15 13.31
CA VAL A 988 61.63 25.04 12.07
C VAL A 988 62.77 24.07 12.30
N ASP A 989 62.79 22.98 11.54
CA ASP A 989 63.86 21.99 11.51
C ASP A 989 64.89 22.37 10.45
N ASP A 990 66.06 22.79 10.92
CA ASP A 990 67.23 23.18 10.12
C ASP A 990 68.35 22.12 10.11
N GLN A 991 68.11 20.92 10.64
CA GLN A 991 69.12 19.88 10.87
C GLN A 991 68.86 18.58 10.10
N LEU A 992 68.44 18.70 8.84
CA LEU A 992 68.11 17.56 7.98
C LEU A 992 69.40 16.85 7.54
N LEU A 993 69.49 15.54 7.81
CA LEU A 993 70.74 14.78 7.79
C LEU A 993 71.04 14.09 6.44
N HIS A 994 69.99 13.75 5.69
CA HIS A 994 70.03 13.10 4.37
C HIS A 994 68.67 13.22 3.65
N ASP A 995 68.64 12.87 2.37
CA ASP A 995 67.40 12.70 1.60
C ASP A 995 66.61 11.48 2.13
N GLY A 996 65.29 11.59 2.20
CA GLY A 996 64.45 10.51 2.74
C GLY A 996 63.17 10.99 3.42
N LEU A 997 62.45 10.05 4.03
CA LEU A 997 61.24 10.32 4.78
C LEU A 997 61.60 10.61 6.24
N TYR A 998 61.18 11.77 6.73
CA TYR A 998 61.24 12.12 8.15
C TYR A 998 59.84 12.01 8.76
N TYR A 999 59.77 11.48 9.97
CA TYR A 999 58.58 11.42 10.81
C TYR A 999 58.73 12.38 11.97
N TYR A 1000 57.70 13.15 12.27
CA TYR A 1000 57.69 14.17 13.32
C TYR A 1000 56.58 13.93 14.33
N TRP A 1001 56.84 14.31 15.58
CA TRP A 1001 55.84 14.35 16.65
C TRP A 1001 55.91 15.69 17.39
N VAL A 1002 54.77 16.13 17.88
CA VAL A 1002 54.63 17.25 18.82
C VAL A 1002 54.25 16.67 20.17
N GLU A 1003 55.07 16.81 21.21
CA GLU A 1003 54.74 16.38 22.58
C GLU A 1003 54.24 17.59 23.39
N ALA A 1004 52.99 17.55 23.83
CA ALA A 1004 52.46 18.49 24.81
C ALA A 1004 52.95 18.12 26.22
N ILE A 1005 53.28 19.13 27.03
CA ILE A 1005 53.69 18.99 28.42
C ILE A 1005 52.82 19.91 29.28
N LEU A 1006 52.21 19.35 30.31
CA LEU A 1006 51.39 20.09 31.28
C LEU A 1006 52.22 20.61 32.45
N SER A 1007 51.65 21.55 33.20
CA SER A 1007 52.17 22.03 34.49
C SER A 1007 52.13 20.96 35.60
N SER A 1008 51.41 19.86 35.38
CA SER A 1008 51.43 18.62 36.18
C SER A 1008 52.61 17.69 35.85
N ASP A 1009 53.47 18.05 34.89
CA ASP A 1009 54.52 17.20 34.26
C ASP A 1009 53.98 16.02 33.42
N GLU A 1010 52.66 15.87 33.27
CA GLU A 1010 52.03 14.92 32.34
C GLU A 1010 52.30 15.30 30.87
N ARG A 1011 52.40 14.28 30.01
CA ARG A 1011 52.86 14.45 28.62
C ARG A 1011 52.10 13.59 27.64
N LYS A 1012 51.97 14.07 26.41
CA LYS A 1012 51.39 13.30 25.30
C LYS A 1012 51.98 13.72 23.96
N ALA A 1013 52.39 12.73 23.16
CA ALA A 1013 52.89 12.93 21.81
C ALA A 1013 51.78 12.80 20.75
N TYR A 1014 51.73 13.75 19.82
CA TYR A 1014 50.87 13.78 18.64
C TYR A 1014 51.71 13.53 17.41
N GLY A 1015 51.37 12.50 16.63
CA GLY A 1015 52.09 12.05 15.45
C GLY A 1015 52.05 10.53 15.32
N PRO A 1016 52.76 9.93 14.36
CA PRO A 1016 53.73 10.60 13.47
C PRO A 1016 53.10 11.38 12.32
N TYR A 1017 53.74 12.49 11.96
CA TYR A 1017 53.48 13.25 10.75
C TYR A 1017 54.70 13.21 9.84
N CYS A 1018 54.55 12.75 8.59
CA CYS A 1018 55.71 12.50 7.72
C CYS A 1018 55.93 13.57 6.64
N TYR A 1019 57.20 13.87 6.35
CA TYR A 1019 57.63 14.74 5.26
C TYR A 1019 58.78 14.08 4.48
N PHE A 1020 58.70 14.09 3.14
CA PHE A 1020 59.77 13.57 2.30
C PHE A 1020 60.71 14.69 1.86
N TRP A 1021 61.98 14.60 2.27
CA TRP A 1021 63.03 15.56 1.97
C TRP A 1021 63.91 15.08 0.80
N ASP A 1022 64.26 16.00 -0.09
CA ASP A 1022 65.09 15.74 -1.27
C ASP A 1022 66.00 16.96 -1.56
N SER A 1023 67.27 16.86 -1.17
CA SER A 1023 68.27 17.91 -1.37
C SER A 1023 68.64 18.15 -2.84
N SER A 1024 68.27 17.26 -3.76
CA SER A 1024 68.51 17.46 -5.20
C SER A 1024 67.61 18.54 -5.82
N LEU A 1025 66.60 19.02 -5.08
CA LEU A 1025 65.72 20.11 -5.49
C LEU A 1025 66.35 21.51 -5.39
N GLY A 1026 67.48 21.65 -4.67
CA GLY A 1026 68.51 22.68 -4.88
C GLY A 1026 68.23 24.14 -4.48
N GLU A 1027 66.98 24.60 -4.56
CA GLU A 1027 66.48 25.90 -4.12
C GLU A 1027 65.08 25.70 -3.50
N PRO A 1028 64.50 26.65 -2.75
CA PRO A 1028 63.10 26.56 -2.35
C PRO A 1028 62.24 26.37 -3.60
N ALA A 1029 61.65 25.18 -3.74
CA ALA A 1029 60.87 24.85 -4.92
C ALA A 1029 59.72 25.87 -5.03
N PRO A 1030 59.61 26.66 -6.12
CA PRO A 1030 58.43 27.46 -6.36
C PRO A 1030 57.21 26.54 -6.36
N ALA A 1031 56.06 27.04 -5.88
CA ALA A 1031 54.82 26.29 -5.74
C ALA A 1031 54.64 25.32 -6.92
N PRO A 1032 54.54 23.99 -6.67
CA PRO A 1032 54.91 22.95 -7.65
C PRO A 1032 54.39 23.24 -9.06
N ASN A 1033 55.26 23.49 -10.04
CA ASN A 1033 54.83 23.91 -11.39
C ASN A 1033 53.82 22.96 -12.08
N ALA A 1034 53.67 21.72 -11.58
CA ALA A 1034 52.54 20.86 -11.84
C ALA A 1034 52.08 20.09 -10.59
N THR A 1035 50.77 19.93 -10.44
CA THR A 1035 50.16 18.92 -9.57
C THR A 1035 50.65 17.52 -10.00
N SER A 1036 51.02 16.65 -9.05
CA SER A 1036 51.59 15.32 -9.35
C SER A 1036 51.36 14.30 -8.23
N LEU A 1037 51.39 13.02 -8.59
CA LEU A 1037 51.35 11.88 -7.67
C LEU A 1037 52.73 11.19 -7.63
N GLY A 1038 53.37 11.22 -6.46
CA GLY A 1038 54.72 10.72 -6.22
C GLY A 1038 54.82 9.19 -6.18
N ASN A 1039 55.97 8.69 -5.75
CA ASN A 1039 56.18 7.25 -5.58
C ASN A 1039 55.66 6.81 -4.22
N ILE A 1040 54.61 5.98 -4.23
CA ILE A 1040 54.06 5.39 -3.01
C ILE A 1040 55.06 4.43 -2.34
N TYR A 1041 55.10 4.45 -1.01
CA TYR A 1041 56.09 3.73 -0.21
C TYR A 1041 55.51 3.35 1.17
N PRO A 1042 55.85 2.18 1.76
CA PRO A 1042 56.51 1.04 1.11
C PRO A 1042 55.64 0.47 -0.02
N ASN A 1043 56.27 -0.16 -1.00
CA ASN A 1043 55.57 -0.85 -2.08
C ASN A 1043 56.44 -2.00 -2.60
N PRO A 1044 56.15 -3.27 -2.26
CA PRO A 1044 54.94 -3.74 -1.58
C PRO A 1044 54.77 -3.25 -0.13
N PHE A 1045 53.52 -3.17 0.34
CA PHE A 1045 53.15 -2.80 1.70
C PHE A 1045 52.44 -3.94 2.45
N LYS A 1046 52.37 -3.83 3.78
CA LYS A 1046 51.76 -4.81 4.69
C LYS A 1046 50.51 -4.28 5.40
N ASN A 1047 50.69 -3.26 6.23
CA ASN A 1047 49.64 -2.72 7.11
C ASN A 1047 49.16 -1.35 6.62
N GLN A 1048 50.06 -0.53 6.11
CA GLN A 1048 49.77 0.79 5.54
C GLN A 1048 50.82 1.19 4.50
N LEU A 1049 50.49 2.17 3.66
CA LEU A 1049 51.40 2.83 2.73
C LEU A 1049 51.19 4.35 2.74
N TYR A 1050 52.24 5.08 2.37
CA TYR A 1050 52.25 6.53 2.23
C TYR A 1050 52.17 6.93 0.76
N ILE A 1051 51.43 8.01 0.51
CA ILE A 1051 51.07 8.53 -0.81
C ILE A 1051 51.55 9.99 -0.89
N PRO A 1052 52.81 10.24 -1.29
CA PRO A 1052 53.28 11.59 -1.52
C PRO A 1052 52.63 12.19 -2.78
N TYR A 1053 52.19 13.44 -2.71
CA TYR A 1053 51.64 14.20 -3.84
C TYR A 1053 52.01 15.68 -3.76
N SER A 1054 52.00 16.38 -4.89
CA SER A 1054 52.27 17.81 -4.99
C SER A 1054 51.10 18.53 -5.66
N LEU A 1055 50.80 19.76 -5.26
CA LEU A 1055 49.73 20.60 -5.80
C LEU A 1055 50.31 21.93 -6.31
N ALA A 1056 49.93 22.33 -7.53
CA ALA A 1056 50.44 23.55 -8.17
C ALA A 1056 49.76 24.85 -7.69
N LYS A 1057 48.59 24.71 -7.09
CA LYS A 1057 47.72 25.76 -6.58
C LYS A 1057 46.82 25.09 -5.53
N ASP A 1058 45.99 25.88 -4.86
CA ASP A 1058 45.02 25.32 -3.91
C ASP A 1058 43.96 24.52 -4.69
N GLU A 1059 43.78 23.24 -4.35
CA GLU A 1059 42.87 22.32 -5.04
C GLU A 1059 42.15 21.42 -4.01
N ILE A 1060 40.91 21.01 -4.30
CA ILE A 1060 40.26 19.93 -3.56
C ILE A 1060 40.92 18.62 -3.98
N VAL A 1061 41.34 17.82 -2.99
CA VAL A 1061 42.07 16.58 -3.19
C VAL A 1061 41.29 15.39 -2.66
N LYS A 1062 41.24 14.33 -3.48
CA LYS A 1062 40.62 13.05 -3.15
C LYS A 1062 41.51 11.91 -3.66
N ILE A 1063 41.61 10.84 -2.90
CA ILE A 1063 42.33 9.63 -3.31
C ILE A 1063 41.35 8.46 -3.30
N GLU A 1064 41.23 7.76 -4.42
CA GLU A 1064 40.42 6.54 -4.53
C GLU A 1064 41.32 5.32 -4.74
N VAL A 1065 40.98 4.22 -4.09
CA VAL A 1065 41.70 2.95 -4.16
C VAL A 1065 40.84 1.93 -4.89
N TYR A 1066 41.37 1.32 -5.94
CA TYR A 1066 40.66 0.32 -6.74
C TYR A 1066 41.38 -1.04 -6.72
N ASN A 1067 40.62 -2.12 -6.69
CA ASN A 1067 41.15 -3.48 -6.87
C ASN A 1067 41.29 -3.85 -8.36
N LEU A 1068 41.85 -5.04 -8.64
CA LEU A 1068 42.00 -5.57 -10.01
C LEU A 1068 40.71 -5.72 -10.83
N ARG A 1069 39.53 -5.73 -10.20
CA ARG A 1069 38.22 -5.81 -10.87
C ARG A 1069 37.67 -4.43 -11.25
N GLY A 1070 38.39 -3.34 -10.95
CA GLY A 1070 37.92 -1.96 -11.13
C GLY A 1070 36.92 -1.50 -10.08
N GLN A 1071 36.69 -2.29 -9.03
CA GLN A 1071 35.83 -1.95 -7.91
C GLN A 1071 36.58 -1.00 -6.98
N LYS A 1072 35.96 0.12 -6.62
CA LYS A 1072 36.49 1.03 -5.59
C LYS A 1072 36.38 0.35 -4.24
N VAL A 1073 37.47 0.32 -3.48
CA VAL A 1073 37.55 -0.34 -2.17
C VAL A 1073 37.84 0.63 -1.03
N ASN A 1074 38.45 1.79 -1.28
CA ASN A 1074 38.66 2.81 -0.25
C ASN A 1074 38.63 4.20 -0.91
N THR A 1075 38.21 5.23 -0.18
CA THR A 1075 38.28 6.64 -0.58
C THR A 1075 38.82 7.47 0.59
N LEU A 1076 39.90 8.22 0.36
CA LEU A 1076 40.39 9.25 1.27
C LEU A 1076 40.00 10.62 0.70
N ASN A 1077 38.94 11.22 1.22
CA ASN A 1077 38.56 12.60 0.92
C ASN A 1077 39.47 13.52 1.74
N LEU A 1078 40.47 14.15 1.10
CA LEU A 1078 41.46 14.99 1.78
C LEU A 1078 41.04 16.47 1.84
N GLY A 1079 39.93 16.83 1.20
CA GLY A 1079 39.35 18.16 1.23
C GLY A 1079 40.18 19.21 0.47
N PRO A 1080 39.93 20.52 0.70
CA PRO A 1080 40.77 21.58 0.17
C PRO A 1080 42.19 21.50 0.76
N LYS A 1081 43.19 21.47 -0.12
CA LYS A 1081 44.60 21.48 0.25
C LYS A 1081 45.32 22.62 -0.46
N ALA A 1082 46.13 23.36 0.30
CA ALA A 1082 46.93 24.46 -0.22
C ALA A 1082 48.03 23.96 -1.18
N SER A 1083 48.49 24.83 -2.08
CA SER A 1083 49.65 24.56 -2.94
C SER A 1083 50.88 24.11 -2.14
N GLY A 1084 51.66 23.16 -2.69
CA GLY A 1084 52.80 22.57 -2.01
C GLY A 1084 52.85 21.03 -2.08
N THR A 1085 53.75 20.43 -1.31
CA THR A 1085 53.93 18.97 -1.21
C THR A 1085 53.23 18.44 0.03
N HIS A 1086 52.56 17.30 -0.11
CA HIS A 1086 51.74 16.64 0.90
C HIS A 1086 52.02 15.14 0.90
N CYS A 1087 51.60 14.45 1.96
CA CYS A 1087 51.62 12.99 2.04
C CYS A 1087 50.33 12.49 2.71
N ALA A 1088 49.66 11.52 2.10
CA ALA A 1088 48.49 10.85 2.69
C ALA A 1088 48.83 9.41 3.09
N THR A 1089 48.27 8.94 4.20
CA THR A 1089 48.45 7.56 4.67
C THR A 1089 47.22 6.72 4.31
N LEU A 1090 47.44 5.52 3.79
CA LEU A 1090 46.40 4.54 3.48
C LEU A 1090 46.66 3.25 4.28
N LYS A 1091 45.75 2.90 5.19
CA LYS A 1091 45.74 1.59 5.87
C LYS A 1091 45.28 0.49 4.90
N ALA A 1092 45.64 -0.76 5.18
CA ALA A 1092 45.26 -1.94 4.41
C ALA A 1092 43.80 -2.39 4.67
N GLN A 1093 42.87 -1.44 4.67
CA GLN A 1093 41.43 -1.62 4.94
C GLN A 1093 40.58 -1.01 3.81
N ASP A 1094 39.36 -1.49 3.62
CA ASP A 1094 38.35 -0.87 2.76
C ASP A 1094 37.60 0.25 3.51
N SER A 1095 36.60 0.87 2.85
CA SER A 1095 35.78 1.92 3.43
C SER A 1095 34.91 1.47 4.60
N ASP A 1096 34.69 0.16 4.77
CA ASP A 1096 33.90 -0.43 5.87
C ASP A 1096 34.82 -0.95 6.99
N GLY A 1097 36.06 -0.44 7.07
CA GLY A 1097 37.08 -0.82 8.06
C GLY A 1097 37.69 -2.22 7.88
N LYS A 1098 37.23 -3.00 6.90
CA LYS A 1098 37.57 -4.42 6.74
C LYS A 1098 38.89 -4.61 6.00
N ALA A 1099 39.71 -5.56 6.44
CA ALA A 1099 41.07 -5.72 5.93
C ALA A 1099 41.12 -6.16 4.44
N LEU A 1100 41.77 -5.36 3.60
CA LEU A 1100 42.01 -5.64 2.18
C LEU A 1100 42.75 -6.97 1.97
N ALA A 1101 42.47 -7.66 0.87
CA ALA A 1101 43.16 -8.90 0.49
C ALA A 1101 44.56 -8.63 -0.09
N SER A 1102 45.50 -9.57 0.03
CA SER A 1102 46.79 -9.46 -0.66
C SER A 1102 46.58 -9.40 -2.19
N GLY A 1103 47.18 -8.42 -2.87
CA GLY A 1103 46.92 -8.20 -4.29
C GLY A 1103 47.41 -6.85 -4.83
N LEU A 1104 47.15 -6.62 -6.12
CA LEU A 1104 47.45 -5.36 -6.79
C LEU A 1104 46.27 -4.38 -6.66
N TYR A 1105 46.59 -3.14 -6.27
CA TYR A 1105 45.67 -2.02 -6.13
C TYR A 1105 46.11 -0.84 -6.99
N PHE A 1106 45.16 0.03 -7.34
CA PHE A 1106 45.42 1.28 -8.05
C PHE A 1106 45.01 2.46 -7.17
N ILE A 1107 45.97 3.33 -6.88
CA ILE A 1107 45.80 4.58 -6.14
C ILE A 1107 45.55 5.69 -7.16
N LYS A 1108 44.37 6.30 -7.14
CA LYS A 1108 43.92 7.36 -8.04
C LYS A 1108 43.80 8.67 -7.25
N LEU A 1109 44.71 9.61 -7.47
CA LEU A 1109 44.63 10.98 -6.97
C LEU A 1109 43.78 11.83 -7.93
N GLU A 1110 42.73 12.44 -7.41
CA GLU A 1110 41.95 13.50 -8.05
C GLU A 1110 42.34 14.84 -7.39
N ALA A 1111 42.71 15.82 -8.21
CA ALA A 1111 43.05 17.17 -7.77
C ALA A 1111 42.50 18.16 -8.80
N GLY A 1112 41.45 18.88 -8.43
CA GLY A 1112 40.63 19.64 -9.38
C GLY A 1112 40.16 18.76 -10.55
N ASN A 1113 40.36 19.23 -11.79
CA ASN A 1113 39.96 18.51 -13.00
C ASN A 1113 41.04 17.53 -13.53
N LYS A 1114 42.03 17.14 -12.72
CA LYS A 1114 43.13 16.25 -13.12
C LYS A 1114 43.16 14.98 -12.28
N THR A 1115 43.61 13.90 -12.91
CA THR A 1115 43.66 12.56 -12.30
C THR A 1115 45.02 11.92 -12.54
N TYR A 1116 45.59 11.32 -11.50
CA TYR A 1116 46.90 10.65 -11.52
C TYR A 1116 46.77 9.27 -10.90
N VAL A 1117 47.43 8.24 -11.45
CA VAL A 1117 47.29 6.85 -10.99
C VAL A 1117 48.64 6.18 -10.74
N LYS A 1118 48.79 5.52 -9.59
CA LYS A 1118 49.94 4.65 -9.22
C LYS A 1118 49.46 3.25 -8.84
N LYS A 1119 50.36 2.26 -8.92
CA LYS A 1119 50.09 0.86 -8.57
C LYS A 1119 50.68 0.51 -7.21
N ALA A 1120 49.86 0.00 -6.29
CA ALA A 1120 50.25 -0.51 -4.98
C ALA A 1120 50.16 -2.05 -4.93
N MET A 1121 51.05 -2.71 -4.19
CA MET A 1121 51.05 -4.15 -3.99
C MET A 1121 50.92 -4.49 -2.50
N LEU A 1122 49.79 -5.07 -2.09
CA LEU A 1122 49.57 -5.53 -0.71
C LEU A 1122 50.06 -6.97 -0.55
N ILE A 1123 50.96 -7.20 0.41
CA ILE A 1123 51.43 -8.53 0.81
C ILE A 1123 51.26 -8.66 2.33
N LYS A 1124 50.39 -9.58 2.77
CA LYS A 1124 50.31 -10.01 4.17
C LYS A 1124 51.46 -10.95 4.52
#